data_AF-A0A8T3M706-F1
#
_entry.id   AF-A0A8T3M706-F1
#
_cell.length_a   1.000
_cell.length_b   1.000
_cell.length_c   1.000
_cell.angle_alpha   90.00
_cell.angle_beta   90.00
_cell.angle_gamma   90.00
#
_symmetry.space_group_name_H-M   'P 1'
#
loop_
_entity.id
_entity.type
_entity.pdbx_description
1 polymer ?
#
loop_
_entity_poly.entity_id
_entity_poly.type
_entity_poly.pdbx_seq_one_letter_code
_entity_poly.pdbx_strand_id
1 'polypeptide(L)'
;MDARDAHRDVSGETESEPSSIAGSETPITSGLHANGRPDPRATFQPPRKKARRIAPNLWAGLIPNGIDQQKPNHYWEMVRTIWENRRHPFYAFRILRKGVCDGCALGVAGFKDWTMDGVHLCTTRLNLLQVNTMDALDPRKLAVVDSLRELDGTALRKLGRLPYPMIRRRGDLGFTRISWDEALDLAAERIRGARAVGPDRFGLFLTARGITNETYYVAQKVARFLGTNNVDNAARICHAPSTGALKRAIGVAATTCDYRDVIESDLTVLFGADVANAQPVFMKYLYLAKKRGGKVAVVNPYREPGLERYWVPSNVESATFGTTITDEFFPVHVGGDIAFLNGVLKMLIEENGVDDDFVTRHTDGWPELRAELAAQSLDDLARWSGSSVEDFHRFAHMYAGAKSAVLVWSMGITQHVCGTDNVAAIINLALARGNVGRPGAGLMPIRGHSGVQGGAEMGCYATVLPGGVPIEAGSAEALSAQYGFAIGSERGLSATEMVEASGRGELDVLWSVGGNFLDTLPEPVAVQQALERVPLRVHQDIIISSQMLIDPTDTVLLLPATTRYEQPGGGTETTTERRVAFSPEIPGPRIGEARSEWQVLLDLAGRVDPVRAAVLCSFESAQEIRDEIARIVPFYEGVQHLRDTGDAIQWGGARLCDGWVFPTPNGRANFVRVQPRERELAEGRFLLSTRRGKQFNSMVWRAKDPLTGADRDALFMAPSDAHGLGLGEGDAVLVRSEVGEVRARVKLATMRPGNLQMFFPEANPVIPTGSRDPVALVPDYNATVEVLPLGLAEPSYSASDPRETSRTPPRASRIALPGGEQRRQPIRQPSSPTPSASGIVLAGGRSSRFGRDKLAEPLDGRPILHHAIRALASVCTEVIVVVPAGGLSFDLPTDLPVPLRVVTDRTSFGGPLLGLTAGAAAAREWWIVVVGGDMPLLEPAVLRELLRAVAGRPGDRNGAGQGAALELNGTAQRLPLALHRVAAIAAADDLASSGERSLRALVDALQVVLVREPRWRRMDPHGRTLHDVDVQEDLGIEADAEIPA
;
A
#
# COMPACT_ATOMS: atom_id res chain seq x y z
N MET A 1 74.88 -31.05 -50.37
CA MET A 1 75.26 -32.46 -50.43
C MET A 1 74.15 -33.23 -49.74
N ASP A 2 73.11 -33.64 -50.47
CA ASP A 2 73.03 -34.80 -51.38
C ASP A 2 72.57 -36.04 -50.60
N ALA A 3 71.59 -36.85 -51.05
CA ALA A 3 70.84 -36.87 -52.30
C ALA A 3 69.64 -37.85 -52.20
N ARG A 4 68.54 -37.51 -52.92
CA ARG A 4 67.68 -38.33 -53.82
C ARG A 4 67.01 -39.62 -53.28
N ASP A 5 65.76 -39.97 -53.61
CA ASP A 5 64.83 -39.54 -54.67
C ASP A 5 63.40 -40.13 -54.46
N ALA A 6 62.43 -39.55 -55.20
CA ALA A 6 61.24 -40.16 -55.83
C ALA A 6 59.81 -40.09 -55.20
N HIS A 7 59.06 -39.09 -55.68
CA HIS A 7 57.68 -39.08 -56.24
C HIS A 7 56.55 -40.02 -55.70
N ARG A 8 55.48 -39.39 -55.16
CA ARG A 8 54.09 -39.40 -55.70
C ARG A 8 53.16 -38.50 -54.86
N ASP A 9 52.47 -37.59 -55.54
CA ASP A 9 51.66 -36.51 -54.96
C ASP A 9 50.34 -36.96 -54.32
N VAL A 10 50.16 -36.53 -53.07
CA VAL A 10 48.89 -36.19 -52.42
C VAL A 10 49.15 -34.84 -51.74
N SER A 11 48.50 -33.77 -52.20
CA SER A 11 48.60 -32.45 -51.58
C SER A 11 47.38 -32.16 -50.72
N GLY A 12 47.62 -32.06 -49.41
CA GLY A 12 46.78 -31.34 -48.48
C GLY A 12 47.68 -30.49 -47.61
N GLU A 13 47.53 -29.17 -47.66
CA GLU A 13 47.92 -28.26 -46.59
C GLU A 13 46.71 -27.35 -46.30
N THR A 14 46.06 -27.65 -45.18
CA THR A 14 45.14 -26.78 -44.47
C THR A 14 45.85 -26.44 -43.16
N GLU A 15 46.07 -25.16 -42.92
CA GLU A 15 46.56 -24.64 -41.64
C GLU A 15 45.47 -24.76 -40.58
N SER A 16 45.94 -25.15 -39.39
CA SER A 16 45.29 -25.30 -38.09
C SER A 16 44.11 -24.38 -37.74
N GLU A 17 42.96 -24.99 -37.43
CA GLU A 17 41.95 -24.46 -36.50
C GLU A 17 41.89 -25.35 -35.23
N PRO A 18 41.77 -24.78 -34.02
CA PRO A 18 41.58 -25.56 -32.80
C PRO A 18 40.15 -26.10 -32.71
N SER A 19 40.03 -27.40 -32.45
CA SER A 19 38.78 -28.14 -32.40
C SER A 19 37.81 -27.60 -31.35
N SER A 20 36.62 -27.26 -31.83
CA SER A 20 35.43 -26.93 -31.07
C SER A 20 35.07 -28.06 -30.10
N ILE A 21 34.94 -27.70 -28.82
CA ILE A 21 34.34 -28.53 -27.79
C ILE A 21 32.84 -28.62 -28.12
N ALA A 22 32.41 -29.79 -28.59
CA ALA A 22 31.02 -30.12 -28.78
C ALA A 22 30.27 -29.96 -27.44
N GLY A 23 29.43 -28.92 -27.37
CA GLY A 23 28.45 -28.75 -26.31
C GLY A 23 27.43 -29.88 -26.38
N SER A 24 27.25 -30.58 -25.27
CA SER A 24 26.19 -31.55 -25.09
C SER A 24 24.83 -30.84 -25.02
N GLU A 25 24.20 -30.63 -26.16
CA GLU A 25 22.75 -30.44 -26.23
C GLU A 25 22.08 -31.72 -25.72
N THR A 26 21.51 -31.66 -24.52
CA THR A 26 20.50 -32.63 -24.11
C THR A 26 19.15 -31.97 -24.40
N PRO A 27 18.31 -32.52 -25.30
CA PRO A 27 16.99 -31.94 -25.53
C PRO A 27 16.12 -32.19 -24.29
N ILE A 28 15.58 -31.10 -23.72
CA ILE A 28 14.47 -31.15 -22.77
C ILE A 28 13.22 -31.56 -23.56
N THR A 29 13.06 -32.86 -23.83
CA THR A 29 11.84 -33.42 -24.41
C THR A 29 11.37 -34.61 -23.59
N SER A 30 10.93 -34.36 -22.36
CA SER A 30 10.13 -35.32 -21.59
C SER A 30 9.16 -34.58 -20.68
N GLY A 31 8.19 -33.89 -21.29
CA GLY A 31 7.16 -33.19 -20.52
C GLY A 31 6.08 -32.56 -21.38
N LEU A 32 5.70 -33.17 -22.51
CA LEU A 32 4.60 -32.68 -23.34
C LEU A 32 3.41 -33.65 -23.29
N HIS A 33 2.20 -33.12 -23.15
CA HIS A 33 0.97 -33.83 -23.47
C HIS A 33 0.93 -34.21 -24.95
N ALA A 34 0.06 -35.16 -25.33
CA ALA A 34 -0.13 -35.62 -26.73
C ALA A 34 -0.53 -34.51 -27.72
N ASN A 35 -0.83 -33.31 -27.24
CA ASN A 35 -1.15 -32.11 -28.03
C ASN A 35 -0.02 -31.06 -28.05
N GLY A 36 1.21 -31.40 -27.61
CA GLY A 36 2.36 -30.49 -27.62
C GLY A 36 2.35 -29.42 -26.54
N ARG A 37 1.50 -29.54 -25.50
CA ARG A 37 1.49 -28.62 -24.34
C ARG A 37 2.43 -29.12 -23.24
N PRO A 38 3.13 -28.24 -22.50
CA PRO A 38 3.84 -28.62 -21.28
C PRO A 38 2.89 -29.38 -20.35
N ASP A 39 3.26 -30.58 -19.90
CA ASP A 39 2.55 -31.29 -18.85
C ASP A 39 3.02 -30.70 -17.50
N PRO A 40 2.19 -29.89 -16.83
CA PRO A 40 2.56 -29.25 -15.57
C PRO A 40 2.73 -30.25 -14.42
N ARG A 41 2.42 -31.54 -14.65
CA ARG A 41 2.63 -32.68 -13.75
C ARG A 41 3.70 -33.65 -14.25
N ALA A 42 4.44 -33.36 -15.33
CA ALA A 42 5.49 -34.25 -15.84
C ALA A 42 6.56 -34.59 -14.78
N THR A 43 6.66 -33.79 -13.72
CA THR A 43 7.55 -34.01 -12.57
C THR A 43 6.88 -34.72 -11.38
N PHE A 44 5.63 -35.18 -11.50
CA PHE A 44 4.91 -35.87 -10.44
C PHE A 44 5.43 -37.31 -10.26
N GLN A 45 6.51 -37.46 -9.49
CA GLN A 45 6.85 -38.76 -8.91
C GLN A 45 5.95 -39.04 -7.70
N PRO A 46 5.58 -40.28 -7.37
CA PRO A 46 4.88 -40.56 -6.11
C PRO A 46 5.76 -40.22 -4.90
N PRO A 47 5.20 -39.79 -3.75
CA PRO A 47 5.98 -39.41 -2.58
C PRO A 47 6.77 -40.59 -2.00
N ARG A 48 8.01 -40.32 -1.55
CA ARG A 48 8.94 -41.35 -1.02
C ARG A 48 8.41 -42.10 0.21
N LYS A 49 7.62 -41.43 1.06
CA LYS A 49 6.93 -42.02 2.24
C LYS A 49 5.42 -41.78 2.13
N LYS A 50 4.61 -42.81 2.36
CA LYS A 50 3.15 -42.69 2.45
C LYS A 50 2.78 -41.95 3.73
N ALA A 51 1.92 -40.94 3.62
CA ALA A 51 1.39 -40.23 4.78
C ALA A 51 0.50 -41.16 5.62
N ARG A 52 0.56 -41.03 6.94
CA ARG A 52 -0.35 -41.77 7.86
C ARG A 52 -1.80 -41.40 7.56
N ARG A 53 -2.71 -42.35 7.55
CA ARG A 53 -4.15 -42.08 7.32
C ARG A 53 -4.75 -41.26 8.47
N ILE A 54 -4.51 -41.66 9.71
CA ILE A 54 -4.88 -40.95 10.95
C ILE A 54 -3.63 -40.87 11.83
N ALA A 55 -3.40 -39.75 12.53
CA ALA A 55 -2.24 -39.51 13.37
C ALA A 55 -2.63 -38.80 14.68
N PRO A 56 -3.18 -39.54 15.68
CA PRO A 56 -3.68 -38.94 16.92
C PRO A 56 -2.61 -38.24 17.76
N ASN A 57 -1.36 -38.67 17.61
CA ASN A 57 -0.21 -38.04 18.26
C ASN A 57 0.07 -36.61 17.77
N LEU A 58 -0.60 -36.15 16.71
CA LEU A 58 -0.49 -34.79 16.19
C LEU A 58 -1.67 -33.89 16.60
N TRP A 59 -2.70 -34.43 17.25
CA TRP A 59 -3.91 -33.69 17.58
C TRP A 59 -3.61 -32.62 18.62
N ALA A 60 -4.03 -31.38 18.35
CA ALA A 60 -3.89 -30.28 19.30
C ALA A 60 -4.87 -30.39 20.47
N GLY A 61 -5.99 -31.10 20.28
CA GLY A 61 -6.94 -31.42 21.33
C GLY A 61 -8.08 -32.32 20.85
N LEU A 62 -8.81 -32.90 21.81
CA LEU A 62 -9.99 -33.73 21.52
C LEU A 62 -11.27 -32.91 21.30
N ILE A 63 -11.23 -31.59 21.56
CA ILE A 63 -12.37 -30.70 21.39
C ILE A 63 -12.62 -30.50 19.89
N PRO A 64 -13.78 -30.94 19.36
CA PRO A 64 -14.08 -30.84 17.93
C PRO A 64 -14.01 -29.40 17.45
N ASN A 65 -13.22 -29.16 16.39
CA ASN A 65 -12.96 -27.85 15.83
C ASN A 65 -12.64 -26.82 16.93
N GLY A 66 -11.89 -27.20 17.98
CA GLY A 66 -11.40 -26.31 19.04
C GLY A 66 -12.43 -25.34 19.59
N ILE A 67 -13.67 -25.79 19.83
CA ILE A 67 -14.71 -24.98 20.47
C ILE A 67 -14.18 -24.38 21.78
N ASP A 68 -14.50 -23.11 22.04
CA ASP A 68 -14.00 -22.29 23.15
C ASP A 68 -12.48 -21.99 23.16
N GLN A 69 -11.75 -22.36 22.11
CA GLN A 69 -10.34 -21.99 21.96
C GLN A 69 -10.17 -20.75 21.05
N GLN A 70 -9.15 -19.94 21.36
CA GLN A 70 -8.74 -18.82 20.51
C GLN A 70 -8.13 -19.36 19.21
N LYS A 71 -8.87 -19.21 18.09
CA LYS A 71 -8.44 -19.62 16.74
C LYS A 71 -9.23 -18.91 15.64
N PRO A 72 -8.77 -18.97 14.38
CA PRO A 72 -9.57 -18.55 13.24
C PRO A 72 -10.84 -19.41 13.09
N ASN A 73 -12.00 -18.75 12.99
CA ASN A 73 -13.25 -19.42 12.66
C ASN A 73 -13.43 -19.51 11.14
N HIS A 74 -12.71 -20.45 10.51
CA HIS A 74 -12.63 -20.58 9.06
C HIS A 74 -13.98 -20.71 8.36
N TYR A 75 -14.92 -21.49 8.91
CA TYR A 75 -16.24 -21.67 8.32
C TYR A 75 -17.09 -20.40 8.39
N TRP A 76 -17.03 -19.68 9.51
CA TRP A 76 -17.72 -18.39 9.63
C TRP A 76 -17.09 -17.33 8.70
N GLU A 77 -15.77 -17.36 8.53
CA GLU A 77 -15.09 -16.52 7.53
C GLU A 77 -15.58 -16.83 6.11
N MET A 78 -15.77 -18.11 5.73
CA MET A 78 -16.33 -18.48 4.43
C MET A 78 -17.76 -17.95 4.23
N VAL A 79 -18.65 -18.11 5.22
CA VAL A 79 -20.02 -17.57 5.17
C VAL A 79 -20.01 -16.06 5.01
N ARG A 80 -19.15 -15.37 5.77
CA ARG A 80 -18.98 -13.93 5.64
C ARG A 80 -18.47 -13.54 4.26
N THR A 81 -17.49 -14.24 3.69
CA THR A 81 -17.00 -13.95 2.34
C THR A 81 -18.12 -14.08 1.31
N ILE A 82 -18.98 -15.09 1.41
CA ILE A 82 -20.16 -15.22 0.55
C ILE A 82 -21.06 -13.99 0.67
N TRP A 83 -21.33 -13.54 1.90
CA TRP A 83 -22.13 -12.34 2.16
C TRP A 83 -21.48 -11.05 1.64
N GLU A 84 -20.18 -10.86 1.85
CA GLU A 84 -19.41 -9.69 1.38
C GLU A 84 -19.39 -9.61 -0.16
N ASN A 85 -19.49 -10.75 -0.85
CA ASN A 85 -19.50 -10.85 -2.33
C ASN A 85 -20.91 -11.04 -2.93
N ARG A 86 -21.98 -10.87 -2.15
CA ARG A 86 -23.37 -11.17 -2.57
C ARG A 86 -23.88 -10.34 -3.75
N ARG A 87 -23.25 -9.21 -4.06
CA ARG A 87 -23.60 -8.39 -5.23
C ARG A 87 -23.17 -9.03 -6.55
N HIS A 88 -22.05 -9.77 -6.53
CA HIS A 88 -21.45 -10.40 -7.72
C HIS A 88 -21.04 -11.86 -7.49
N PRO A 89 -21.94 -12.74 -7.01
CA PRO A 89 -21.57 -14.07 -6.53
C PRO A 89 -21.01 -14.98 -7.64
N PHE A 90 -21.56 -14.88 -8.86
CA PHE A 90 -21.08 -15.67 -9.99
C PHE A 90 -19.70 -15.21 -10.49
N TYR A 91 -19.43 -13.91 -10.46
CA TYR A 91 -18.11 -13.39 -10.82
C TYR A 91 -17.06 -13.79 -9.77
N ALA A 92 -17.39 -13.65 -8.49
CA ALA A 92 -16.59 -14.11 -7.37
C ALA A 92 -16.22 -15.60 -7.51
N PHE A 93 -17.20 -16.45 -7.85
CA PHE A 93 -16.98 -17.87 -8.09
C PHE A 93 -16.09 -18.14 -9.31
N ARG A 94 -16.26 -17.39 -10.41
CA ARG A 94 -15.38 -17.51 -11.60
C ARG A 94 -13.94 -17.14 -11.26
N ILE A 95 -13.71 -16.08 -10.48
CA ILE A 95 -12.37 -15.71 -9.97
C ILE A 95 -11.75 -16.87 -9.19
N LEU A 96 -12.49 -17.45 -8.24
CA LEU A 96 -11.99 -18.57 -7.45
C LEU A 96 -11.69 -19.82 -8.30
N ARG A 97 -12.50 -20.08 -9.33
CA ARG A 97 -12.37 -21.27 -10.19
C ARG A 97 -11.28 -21.12 -11.26
N LYS A 98 -11.11 -19.93 -11.83
CA LYS A 98 -10.24 -19.69 -13.00
C LYS A 98 -8.98 -18.88 -12.70
N GLY A 99 -9.02 -18.01 -11.71
CA GLY A 99 -7.90 -17.13 -11.39
C GLY A 99 -6.82 -17.82 -10.59
N VAL A 100 -5.58 -17.33 -10.74
CA VAL A 100 -4.50 -17.56 -9.79
C VAL A 100 -4.65 -16.59 -8.61
N CYS A 101 -4.23 -16.98 -7.41
CA CYS A 101 -4.35 -16.15 -6.21
C CYS A 101 -3.62 -14.79 -6.38
N ASP A 102 -4.35 -13.68 -6.27
CA ASP A 102 -3.82 -12.31 -6.39
C ASP A 102 -3.19 -11.75 -5.11
N GLY A 103 -3.15 -12.55 -4.06
CA GLY A 103 -2.64 -12.18 -2.74
C GLY A 103 -1.32 -12.86 -2.41
N CYS A 104 -1.36 -14.17 -2.23
CA CYS A 104 -0.25 -14.94 -1.67
C CYS A 104 0.69 -15.47 -2.76
N ALA A 105 1.99 -15.39 -2.52
CA ALA A 105 3.03 -15.95 -3.39
C ALA A 105 3.07 -17.49 -3.44
N LEU A 106 2.12 -18.20 -2.83
CA LEU A 106 2.06 -19.66 -2.88
C LEU A 106 1.32 -20.19 -4.13
N GLY A 107 0.60 -19.33 -4.86
CA GLY A 107 0.29 -19.58 -6.28
C GLY A 107 -0.94 -20.45 -6.62
N VAL A 108 -1.90 -20.64 -5.73
CA VAL A 108 -3.06 -21.52 -6.03
C VAL A 108 -3.81 -21.09 -7.30
N ALA A 109 -3.95 -22.00 -8.27
CA ALA A 109 -4.70 -21.81 -9.52
C ALA A 109 -6.06 -22.51 -9.45
N GLY A 110 -7.15 -21.75 -9.56
CA GLY A 110 -8.48 -22.33 -9.31
C GLY A 110 -8.59 -22.82 -7.87
N PHE A 111 -9.05 -24.04 -7.62
CA PHE A 111 -9.10 -24.65 -6.27
C PHE A 111 -7.93 -25.61 -5.98
N LYS A 112 -6.88 -25.61 -6.81
CA LYS A 112 -5.79 -26.58 -6.73
C LYS A 112 -4.43 -25.89 -6.82
N ASP A 113 -3.39 -26.57 -6.37
CA ASP A 113 -2.00 -26.21 -6.68
C ASP A 113 -1.35 -27.35 -7.48
N TRP A 114 -0.04 -27.23 -7.74
CA TRP A 114 0.75 -28.23 -8.48
C TRP A 114 1.49 -29.20 -7.56
N THR A 115 1.31 -29.11 -6.25
CA THR A 115 2.10 -29.84 -5.24
C THR A 115 1.32 -31.01 -4.64
N MET A 116 0.04 -30.81 -4.36
CA MET A 116 -0.77 -31.78 -3.60
C MET A 116 -2.18 -31.95 -4.17
N ASP A 117 -2.79 -33.09 -3.85
CA ASP A 117 -4.17 -33.37 -4.22
C ASP A 117 -5.19 -32.67 -3.30
N GLY A 118 -6.38 -32.41 -3.86
CA GLY A 118 -7.53 -31.86 -3.14
C GLY A 118 -7.68 -30.35 -3.24
N VAL A 119 -8.62 -29.80 -2.47
CA VAL A 119 -8.91 -28.37 -2.48
C VAL A 119 -7.83 -27.61 -1.72
N HIS A 120 -7.29 -26.57 -2.35
CA HIS A 120 -6.44 -25.58 -1.72
C HIS A 120 -7.12 -24.22 -1.77
N LEU A 121 -7.57 -23.72 -0.61
CA LEU A 121 -8.21 -22.42 -0.48
C LEU A 121 -7.91 -21.89 0.92
N CYS A 122 -7.49 -20.63 1.01
CA CYS A 122 -7.21 -19.96 2.27
C CYS A 122 -8.07 -18.73 2.46
N THR A 123 -8.15 -18.28 3.70
CA THR A 123 -8.98 -17.15 4.09
C THR A 123 -8.41 -15.82 3.62
N THR A 124 -7.09 -15.73 3.40
CA THR A 124 -6.46 -14.55 2.76
C THR A 124 -7.00 -14.32 1.35
N ARG A 125 -7.06 -15.37 0.52
CA ARG A 125 -7.64 -15.27 -0.83
C ARG A 125 -9.12 -14.91 -0.79
N LEU A 126 -9.86 -15.47 0.16
CA LEU A 126 -11.28 -15.15 0.35
C LEU A 126 -11.53 -13.70 0.78
N ASN A 127 -10.70 -13.15 1.67
CA ASN A 127 -10.79 -11.75 2.09
C ASN A 127 -10.46 -10.78 0.93
N LEU A 128 -9.50 -11.14 0.07
CA LEU A 128 -9.14 -10.34 -1.11
C LEU A 128 -10.19 -10.38 -2.22
N LEU A 129 -11.05 -11.40 -2.26
CA LEU A 129 -12.09 -11.53 -3.27
C LEU A 129 -13.00 -10.30 -3.32
N GLN A 130 -13.32 -9.72 -2.15
CA GLN A 130 -14.13 -8.51 -2.06
C GLN A 130 -13.51 -7.33 -2.82
N VAL A 131 -12.18 -7.20 -2.82
CA VAL A 131 -11.49 -6.12 -3.53
C VAL A 131 -11.63 -6.26 -5.05
N ASN A 132 -11.73 -7.49 -5.54
CA ASN A 132 -11.90 -7.76 -6.95
C ASN A 132 -13.35 -7.62 -7.43
N THR A 133 -14.32 -7.79 -6.53
CA THR A 133 -15.76 -7.85 -6.87
C THR A 133 -16.54 -6.61 -6.44
N MET A 134 -15.93 -5.66 -5.73
CA MET A 134 -16.61 -4.44 -5.30
C MET A 134 -16.99 -3.55 -6.47
N ASP A 135 -18.11 -2.83 -6.31
CA ASP A 135 -18.62 -1.88 -7.28
C ASP A 135 -17.75 -0.62 -7.36
N ALA A 136 -18.04 0.21 -8.36
CA ALA A 136 -17.47 1.54 -8.48
C ALA A 136 -17.76 2.39 -7.23
N LEU A 137 -16.75 3.13 -6.80
CA LEU A 137 -16.85 4.25 -5.88
C LEU A 137 -17.71 5.35 -6.51
N ASP A 138 -18.54 6.01 -5.71
CA ASP A 138 -19.20 7.26 -6.11
C ASP A 138 -18.18 8.41 -6.12
N PRO A 139 -17.81 8.99 -7.29
CA PRO A 139 -16.78 10.03 -7.39
C PRO A 139 -17.10 11.28 -6.57
N ARG A 140 -18.39 11.57 -6.32
CA ARG A 140 -18.82 12.72 -5.51
C ARG A 140 -18.28 12.67 -4.08
N LYS A 141 -18.00 11.48 -3.57
CA LYS A 141 -17.38 11.31 -2.25
C LYS A 141 -15.95 11.81 -2.18
N LEU A 142 -15.27 11.94 -3.33
CA LEU A 142 -13.91 12.47 -3.39
C LEU A 142 -13.88 14.00 -3.53
N ALA A 143 -15.01 14.66 -3.72
CA ALA A 143 -15.08 16.11 -3.91
C ALA A 143 -14.64 16.91 -2.67
N VAL A 144 -14.64 16.29 -1.48
CA VAL A 144 -14.17 16.88 -0.21
C VAL A 144 -13.30 15.88 0.55
N VAL A 145 -11.99 16.04 0.44
CA VAL A 145 -10.99 15.11 1.01
C VAL A 145 -10.96 15.12 2.54
N ASP A 146 -11.26 16.25 3.19
CA ASP A 146 -11.21 16.32 4.67
C ASP A 146 -12.16 15.33 5.33
N SER A 147 -13.34 15.08 4.74
CA SER A 147 -14.29 14.07 5.22
C SER A 147 -13.74 12.63 5.13
N LEU A 148 -12.77 12.39 4.24
CA LEU A 148 -12.17 11.08 4.02
C LEU A 148 -10.98 10.83 4.94
N ARG A 149 -10.32 11.88 5.44
CA ARG A 149 -9.14 11.78 6.32
C ARG A 149 -9.47 11.15 7.68
N GLU A 150 -10.73 11.19 8.08
CA GLU A 150 -11.21 10.54 9.31
C GLU A 150 -11.42 9.04 9.16
N LEU A 151 -11.43 8.54 7.92
CA LEU A 151 -11.66 7.14 7.62
C LEU A 151 -10.36 6.36 7.72
N ASP A 152 -10.41 5.23 8.45
CA ASP A 152 -9.32 4.26 8.41
C ASP A 152 -9.21 3.59 7.02
N GLY A 153 -8.11 2.87 6.79
CA GLY A 153 -7.90 2.17 5.53
C GLY A 153 -9.01 1.15 5.19
N THR A 154 -9.73 0.62 6.19
CA THR A 154 -10.84 -0.31 5.96
C THR A 154 -12.07 0.42 5.44
N ALA A 155 -12.41 1.56 6.04
CA ALA A 155 -13.51 2.41 5.63
C ALA A 155 -13.27 3.01 4.24
N LEU A 156 -12.05 3.48 3.95
CA LEU A 156 -11.66 3.94 2.61
C LEU A 156 -11.86 2.86 1.54
N ARG A 157 -11.40 1.63 1.79
CA ARG A 157 -11.61 0.49 0.87
C ARG A 157 -13.08 0.17 0.63
N LYS A 158 -13.93 0.31 1.65
CA LYS A 158 -15.37 0.04 1.53
C LYS A 158 -16.11 1.07 0.67
N LEU A 159 -15.48 2.17 0.30
CA LEU A 159 -16.10 3.16 -0.57
C LEU A 159 -16.30 2.65 -2.01
N GLY A 160 -15.50 1.66 -2.46
CA GLY A 160 -15.59 1.04 -3.78
C GLY A 160 -14.31 1.22 -4.60
N ARG A 161 -14.34 0.77 -5.86
CA ARG A 161 -13.22 0.90 -6.80
C ARG A 161 -13.20 2.22 -7.54
N LEU A 162 -12.02 2.80 -7.74
CA LEU A 162 -11.85 4.04 -8.48
C LEU A 162 -12.34 3.88 -9.94
N PRO A 163 -13.33 4.66 -10.41
CA PRO A 163 -13.91 4.46 -11.73
C PRO A 163 -13.41 5.38 -12.83
N TYR A 164 -12.85 6.56 -12.51
CA TYR A 164 -12.46 7.56 -13.50
C TYR A 164 -11.12 8.19 -13.13
N PRO A 165 -10.36 8.71 -14.11
CA PRO A 165 -9.24 9.60 -13.83
C PRO A 165 -9.72 10.82 -13.04
N MET A 166 -8.99 11.20 -12.00
CA MET A 166 -9.33 12.35 -11.16
C MET A 166 -8.10 13.17 -10.82
N ILE A 167 -8.30 14.46 -10.62
CA ILE A 167 -7.26 15.44 -10.29
C ILE A 167 -7.61 16.19 -9.03
N ARG A 168 -6.59 16.50 -8.23
CA ARG A 168 -6.66 17.47 -7.14
C ARG A 168 -5.44 18.37 -7.20
N ARG A 169 -5.66 19.67 -7.37
CA ARG A 169 -4.60 20.68 -7.33
C ARG A 169 -4.48 21.30 -5.94
N ARG A 170 -3.38 21.99 -5.69
CA ARG A 170 -3.20 22.77 -4.47
C ARG A 170 -4.35 23.77 -4.30
N GLY A 171 -4.98 23.72 -3.13
CA GLY A 171 -6.13 24.57 -2.79
C GLY A 171 -7.50 23.93 -3.08
N ASP A 172 -7.56 22.84 -3.85
CA ASP A 172 -8.82 22.14 -4.10
C ASP A 172 -9.29 21.38 -2.84
N LEU A 173 -10.59 21.50 -2.53
CA LEU A 173 -11.25 20.76 -1.45
C LEU A 173 -11.15 19.23 -1.63
N GLY A 174 -11.08 18.76 -2.88
CA GLY A 174 -10.97 17.35 -3.19
C GLY A 174 -10.73 17.08 -4.66
N PHE A 175 -11.06 15.88 -5.10
CA PHE A 175 -10.82 15.41 -6.47
C PHE A 175 -11.97 15.73 -7.41
N THR A 176 -11.62 16.17 -8.61
CA THR A 176 -12.55 16.38 -9.73
C THR A 176 -12.23 15.37 -10.84
N ARG A 177 -13.25 14.82 -11.50
CA ARG A 177 -13.06 13.92 -12.64
C ARG A 177 -12.44 14.69 -13.81
N ILE A 178 -11.50 14.05 -14.49
CA ILE A 178 -10.93 14.50 -15.77
C ILE A 178 -10.90 13.34 -16.76
N SER A 179 -10.64 13.63 -18.02
CA SER A 179 -10.45 12.60 -19.04
C SER A 179 -9.08 11.91 -18.91
N TRP A 180 -8.95 10.72 -19.50
CA TRP A 180 -7.65 10.05 -19.63
C TRP A 180 -6.64 10.87 -20.42
N ASP A 181 -7.08 11.56 -21.49
CA ASP A 181 -6.20 12.38 -22.31
C ASP A 181 -5.63 13.55 -21.50
N GLU A 182 -6.48 14.30 -20.81
CA GLU A 182 -6.04 15.38 -19.92
C GLU A 182 -5.07 14.89 -18.84
N ALA A 183 -5.36 13.73 -18.23
CA ALA A 183 -4.53 13.17 -17.17
C ALA A 183 -3.14 12.78 -17.68
N LEU A 184 -3.07 12.09 -18.82
CA LEU A 184 -1.81 11.62 -19.39
C LEU A 184 -1.02 12.72 -20.09
N ASP A 185 -1.68 13.71 -20.69
CA ASP A 185 -1.01 14.88 -21.26
C ASP A 185 -0.35 15.73 -20.15
N LEU A 186 -1.05 15.95 -19.04
CA LEU A 186 -0.50 16.63 -17.87
C LEU A 186 0.71 15.87 -17.30
N ALA A 187 0.57 14.57 -17.10
CA ALA A 187 1.65 13.74 -16.59
C ALA A 187 2.86 13.74 -17.55
N ALA A 188 2.61 13.62 -18.86
CA ALA A 188 3.65 13.64 -19.86
C ALA A 188 4.39 14.99 -19.91
N GLU A 189 3.67 16.11 -19.79
CA GLU A 189 4.27 17.44 -19.70
C GLU A 189 5.18 17.57 -18.47
N ARG A 190 4.70 17.15 -17.29
CA ARG A 190 5.49 17.17 -16.05
C ARG A 190 6.73 16.28 -16.13
N ILE A 191 6.61 15.09 -16.71
CA ILE A 191 7.75 14.19 -16.91
C ILE A 191 8.76 14.78 -17.91
N ARG A 192 8.31 15.41 -19.02
CA ARG A 192 9.22 16.12 -19.93
C ARG A 192 9.99 17.23 -19.20
N GLY A 193 9.30 18.02 -18.38
CA GLY A 193 9.93 19.06 -17.55
C GLY A 193 10.96 18.50 -16.57
N ALA A 194 10.59 17.45 -15.82
CA ALA A 194 11.48 16.74 -14.90
C ALA A 194 12.75 16.23 -15.61
N ARG A 195 12.57 15.56 -16.75
CA ARG A 195 13.68 15.03 -17.58
C ARG A 195 14.60 16.11 -18.12
N ALA A 196 14.08 17.31 -18.41
CA ALA A 196 14.90 18.43 -18.87
C ALA A 196 15.84 18.96 -17.77
N VAL A 197 15.47 18.80 -16.49
CA VAL A 197 16.36 19.07 -15.34
C VAL A 197 17.32 17.90 -15.12
N GLY A 198 16.78 16.68 -15.12
CA GLY A 198 17.55 15.44 -15.06
C GLY A 198 16.64 14.22 -14.98
N PRO A 199 17.00 13.09 -15.60
CA PRO A 199 16.14 11.90 -15.64
C PRO A 199 15.77 11.36 -14.25
N ASP A 200 16.63 11.57 -13.26
CA ASP A 200 16.42 11.07 -11.89
C ASP A 200 15.35 11.85 -11.10
N ARG A 201 14.76 12.88 -11.71
CA ARG A 201 13.62 13.65 -11.16
C ARG A 201 12.29 12.89 -11.26
N PHE A 202 12.25 11.77 -11.97
CA PHE A 202 11.10 10.88 -12.09
C PHE A 202 11.36 9.57 -11.32
N GLY A 203 10.37 9.10 -10.56
CA GLY A 203 10.39 7.81 -9.87
C GLY A 203 9.12 6.99 -10.11
N LEU A 204 9.30 5.68 -10.32
CA LEU A 204 8.21 4.72 -10.53
C LEU A 204 8.26 3.64 -9.44
N PHE A 205 7.18 3.53 -8.67
CA PHE A 205 7.02 2.50 -7.64
C PHE A 205 5.87 1.56 -7.98
N LEU A 206 6.06 0.26 -7.73
CA LEU A 206 5.01 -0.75 -7.90
C LEU A 206 4.78 -1.56 -6.62
N THR A 207 3.51 -1.70 -6.24
CA THR A 207 3.11 -2.66 -5.21
C THR A 207 3.27 -4.10 -5.71
N ALA A 208 3.29 -5.06 -4.77
CA ALA A 208 3.40 -6.47 -5.13
C ALA A 208 2.07 -7.22 -5.31
N ARG A 209 0.98 -6.67 -4.77
CA ARG A 209 -0.34 -7.33 -4.79
C ARG A 209 -1.01 -7.11 -6.14
N GLY A 210 -1.43 -8.18 -6.79
CA GLY A 210 -2.29 -8.10 -7.97
C GLY A 210 -1.61 -7.58 -9.25
N ILE A 211 -0.35 -7.16 -9.20
CA ILE A 211 0.43 -6.75 -10.37
C ILE A 211 1.00 -7.99 -11.07
N THR A 212 0.89 -8.04 -12.39
CA THR A 212 1.36 -9.17 -13.21
C THR A 212 2.80 -8.96 -13.69
N ASN A 213 3.46 -10.06 -14.09
CA ASN A 213 4.82 -9.99 -14.66
C ASN A 213 4.89 -9.09 -15.89
N GLU A 214 3.85 -9.10 -16.74
CA GLU A 214 3.76 -8.22 -17.92
C GLU A 214 3.77 -6.74 -17.52
N THR A 215 3.05 -6.38 -16.45
CA THR A 215 3.04 -5.01 -15.94
C THR A 215 4.39 -4.59 -15.37
N TYR A 216 5.05 -5.44 -14.58
CA TYR A 216 6.41 -5.14 -14.11
C TYR A 216 7.39 -4.98 -15.27
N TYR A 217 7.31 -5.86 -16.27
CA TYR A 217 8.20 -5.83 -17.41
C TYR A 217 8.04 -4.52 -18.21
N VAL A 218 6.80 -4.11 -18.49
CA VAL A 218 6.52 -2.84 -19.17
C VAL A 218 6.95 -1.64 -18.32
N ALA A 219 6.66 -1.66 -17.01
CA ALA A 219 7.00 -0.57 -16.11
C ALA A 219 8.50 -0.26 -16.09
N GLN A 220 9.34 -1.29 -15.96
CA GLN A 220 10.79 -1.06 -15.98
C GLN A 220 11.29 -0.61 -17.36
N LYS A 221 10.71 -1.15 -18.45
CA LYS A 221 11.12 -0.81 -19.82
C LYS A 221 10.78 0.65 -20.10
N VAL A 222 9.59 1.10 -19.69
CA VAL A 222 9.14 2.50 -19.79
C VAL A 222 10.02 3.43 -18.95
N ALA A 223 10.29 3.11 -17.68
CA ALA A 223 11.17 3.95 -16.85
C ALA A 223 12.55 4.15 -17.50
N ARG A 224 13.15 3.08 -18.02
CA ARG A 224 14.45 3.09 -18.70
C ARG A 224 14.41 3.81 -20.04
N PHE A 225 13.34 3.66 -20.80
CA PHE A 225 13.12 4.43 -22.03
C PHE A 225 13.03 5.95 -21.79
N LEU A 226 12.41 6.33 -20.66
CA LEU A 226 12.36 7.71 -20.19
C LEU A 226 13.73 8.20 -19.66
N GLY A 227 14.70 7.30 -19.55
CA GLY A 227 16.10 7.60 -19.24
C GLY A 227 16.47 7.44 -17.78
N THR A 228 15.62 6.83 -16.94
CA THR A 228 15.91 6.64 -15.51
C THR A 228 15.89 5.16 -15.10
N ASN A 229 16.75 4.82 -14.14
CA ASN A 229 16.71 3.54 -13.43
C ASN A 229 15.94 3.64 -12.10
N ASN A 230 15.27 4.76 -11.82
CA ASN A 230 14.40 4.97 -10.64
C ASN A 230 13.07 4.20 -10.77
N VAL A 231 13.17 2.87 -10.82
CA VAL A 231 12.04 1.94 -10.78
C VAL A 231 12.28 0.91 -9.69
N ASP A 232 11.36 0.80 -8.74
CA ASP A 232 11.48 -0.19 -7.66
C ASP A 232 10.11 -0.75 -7.26
N ASN A 233 10.10 -1.81 -6.46
CA ASN A 233 8.86 -2.45 -6.02
C ASN A 233 8.87 -2.86 -4.54
N ALA A 234 7.70 -3.30 -4.05
CA ALA A 234 7.51 -3.68 -2.64
C ALA A 234 8.42 -4.82 -2.13
N ALA A 235 9.09 -5.59 -3.02
CA ALA A 235 10.11 -6.55 -2.62
C ALA A 235 11.33 -5.88 -1.97
N ARG A 236 11.65 -4.61 -2.31
CA ARG A 236 12.73 -3.85 -1.67
C ARG A 236 12.60 -3.79 -0.16
N ILE A 237 11.40 -3.42 0.30
CA ILE A 237 11.09 -3.26 1.73
C ILE A 237 10.78 -4.58 2.44
N CYS A 238 10.93 -5.71 1.72
CA CYS A 238 10.50 -7.03 2.16
C CYS A 238 11.67 -8.03 2.12
N HIS A 239 12.12 -8.39 0.92
CA HIS A 239 12.82 -9.65 0.69
C HIS A 239 14.10 -9.49 -0.14
N ALA A 240 14.49 -8.24 -0.43
CA ALA A 240 15.74 -7.89 -1.10
C ALA A 240 16.99 -8.49 -0.42
N PRO A 241 17.11 -8.57 0.92
CA PRO A 241 18.27 -9.21 1.56
C PRO A 241 18.43 -10.68 1.18
N SER A 242 17.32 -11.42 1.04
CA SER A 242 17.38 -12.81 0.61
C SER A 242 18.00 -12.94 -0.79
N THR A 243 17.60 -12.06 -1.71
CA THR A 243 18.08 -12.07 -3.10
C THR A 243 19.58 -11.78 -3.16
N GLY A 244 20.07 -10.79 -2.41
CA GLY A 244 21.49 -10.46 -2.34
C GLY A 244 22.35 -11.58 -1.74
N ALA A 245 21.94 -12.10 -0.58
CA ALA A 245 22.68 -13.15 0.12
C ALA A 245 22.74 -14.46 -0.67
N LEU A 246 21.60 -14.93 -1.21
CA LEU A 246 21.56 -16.17 -2.00
C LEU A 246 22.40 -16.05 -3.27
N LYS A 247 22.32 -14.92 -3.99
CA LYS A 247 23.10 -14.73 -5.22
C LYS A 247 24.60 -14.78 -4.94
N ARG A 248 25.06 -14.16 -3.86
CA ARG A 248 26.46 -14.18 -3.43
C ARG A 248 26.92 -15.57 -2.98
N ALA A 249 26.12 -16.27 -2.18
CA ALA A 249 26.53 -17.52 -1.57
C ALA A 249 26.41 -18.72 -2.52
N ILE A 250 25.34 -18.80 -3.32
CA ILE A 250 25.02 -20.00 -4.12
C ILE A 250 24.69 -19.68 -5.59
N GLY A 251 24.83 -18.43 -6.03
CA GLY A 251 24.71 -18.04 -7.44
C GLY A 251 23.27 -17.84 -7.94
N VAL A 252 22.26 -18.10 -7.11
CA VAL A 252 20.84 -17.95 -7.46
C VAL A 252 20.13 -16.98 -6.52
N ALA A 253 19.09 -16.29 -6.97
CA ALA A 253 18.46 -15.21 -6.22
C ALA A 253 17.00 -15.50 -5.80
N ALA A 254 16.67 -16.79 -5.65
CA ALA A 254 15.32 -17.30 -5.39
C ALA A 254 15.37 -18.50 -4.42
N THR A 255 14.19 -18.93 -3.96
CA THR A 255 14.02 -20.23 -3.29
C THR A 255 14.70 -21.34 -4.08
N THR A 256 15.34 -22.31 -3.43
CA THR A 256 16.08 -23.39 -4.11
C THR A 256 15.30 -24.71 -4.25
N CYS A 257 14.14 -24.82 -3.62
CA CYS A 257 13.30 -26.02 -3.61
C CYS A 257 11.86 -25.71 -4.00
N ASP A 258 11.02 -26.74 -4.04
CA ASP A 258 9.57 -26.60 -4.24
C ASP A 258 8.79 -26.94 -2.95
N TYR A 259 7.46 -26.76 -2.95
CA TYR A 259 6.66 -27.08 -1.76
C TYR A 259 6.59 -28.59 -1.47
N ARG A 260 6.97 -29.44 -2.43
CA ARG A 260 7.02 -30.88 -2.22
C ARG A 260 8.24 -31.26 -1.37
N ASP A 261 9.38 -30.61 -1.57
CA ASP A 261 10.54 -30.79 -0.72
C ASP A 261 10.22 -30.45 0.75
N VAL A 262 9.34 -29.47 1.02
CA VAL A 262 8.85 -29.20 2.39
C VAL A 262 8.10 -30.40 2.96
N ILE A 263 7.17 -30.97 2.18
CA ILE A 263 6.36 -32.13 2.57
C ILE A 263 7.23 -33.38 2.80
N GLU A 264 8.30 -33.55 2.03
CA GLU A 264 9.17 -34.72 2.05
C GLU A 264 10.37 -34.59 3.01
N SER A 265 10.63 -33.39 3.52
CA SER A 265 11.74 -33.13 4.44
C SER A 265 11.59 -33.89 5.76
N ASP A 266 12.72 -34.35 6.30
CA ASP A 266 12.75 -34.90 7.67
C ASP A 266 12.69 -33.76 8.72
N LEU A 267 13.13 -32.55 8.35
CA LEU A 267 13.08 -31.35 9.18
C LEU A 267 12.74 -30.10 8.37
N THR A 268 11.77 -29.30 8.82
CA THR A 268 11.57 -27.92 8.36
C THR A 268 11.91 -26.97 9.49
N VAL A 269 12.75 -25.96 9.24
CA VAL A 269 13.11 -24.94 10.23
C VAL A 269 12.52 -23.60 9.81
N LEU A 270 11.77 -22.96 10.70
CA LEU A 270 11.17 -21.64 10.49
C LEU A 270 11.97 -20.59 11.26
N PHE A 271 12.59 -19.64 10.55
CA PHE A 271 13.32 -18.51 11.12
C PHE A 271 12.53 -17.21 10.94
N GLY A 272 12.19 -16.54 12.04
CA GLY A 272 11.54 -15.22 12.00
C GLY A 272 10.26 -15.17 11.16
N ALA A 273 9.42 -16.21 11.25
CA ALA A 273 8.24 -16.39 10.39
C ALA A 273 6.99 -16.85 11.16
N ASP A 274 5.89 -16.10 11.01
CA ASP A 274 4.53 -16.46 11.45
C ASP A 274 3.69 -16.93 10.26
N VAL A 275 3.98 -18.15 9.80
CA VAL A 275 3.31 -18.72 8.62
C VAL A 275 1.83 -19.05 8.87
N ALA A 276 1.41 -19.24 10.12
CA ALA A 276 0.01 -19.53 10.45
C ALA A 276 -0.92 -18.34 10.12
N ASN A 277 -0.42 -17.12 10.33
CA ASN A 277 -1.16 -15.92 10.07
C ASN A 277 -0.85 -15.33 8.68
N ALA A 278 0.43 -15.24 8.31
CA ALA A 278 0.88 -14.58 7.09
C ALA A 278 0.75 -15.46 5.83
N GLN A 279 0.99 -16.77 5.94
CA GLN A 279 0.88 -17.73 4.84
C GLN A 279 0.05 -18.98 5.21
N PRO A 280 -1.25 -18.86 5.54
CA PRO A 280 -2.05 -19.99 6.07
C PRO A 280 -2.11 -21.25 5.18
N VAL A 281 -1.87 -21.09 3.87
CA VAL A 281 -1.74 -22.18 2.88
C VAL A 281 -0.56 -23.09 3.24
N PHE A 282 0.55 -22.52 3.70
CA PHE A 282 1.77 -23.24 4.06
C PHE A 282 1.55 -24.20 5.24
N MET A 283 0.60 -23.90 6.14
CA MET A 283 0.22 -24.78 7.25
C MET A 283 -0.25 -26.16 6.77
N LYS A 284 -0.83 -26.24 5.57
CA LYS A 284 -1.24 -27.52 5.00
C LYS A 284 -0.03 -28.36 4.55
N TYR A 285 1.00 -27.74 4.00
CA TYR A 285 2.25 -28.43 3.67
C TYR A 285 2.96 -28.93 4.92
N LEU A 286 3.02 -28.12 5.98
CA LEU A 286 3.56 -28.52 7.29
C LEU A 286 2.76 -29.68 7.90
N TYR A 287 1.42 -29.62 7.89
CA TYR A 287 0.57 -30.74 8.31
C TYR A 287 0.91 -32.03 7.53
N LEU A 288 1.09 -31.95 6.22
CA LEU A 288 1.44 -33.09 5.38
C LEU A 288 2.86 -33.63 5.65
N ALA A 289 3.82 -32.76 5.99
CA ALA A 289 5.16 -33.15 6.44
C ALA A 289 5.10 -33.89 7.78
N LYS A 290 4.37 -33.33 8.76
CA LYS A 290 4.12 -33.96 10.08
C LYS A 290 3.47 -35.33 9.96
N LYS A 291 2.49 -35.49 9.06
CA LYS A 291 1.83 -36.79 8.79
C LYS A 291 2.77 -37.85 8.21
N ARG A 292 3.93 -37.45 7.68
CA ARG A 292 5.01 -38.32 7.21
C ARG A 292 6.12 -38.54 8.25
N GLY A 293 6.02 -37.89 9.40
CA GLY A 293 6.99 -37.96 10.48
C GLY A 293 8.11 -36.92 10.40
N GLY A 294 8.02 -35.95 9.48
CA GLY A 294 8.92 -34.79 9.48
C GLY A 294 8.72 -33.95 10.73
N LYS A 295 9.77 -33.26 11.17
CA LYS A 295 9.76 -32.35 12.33
C LYS A 295 9.71 -30.89 11.89
N VAL A 296 9.20 -30.01 12.75
CA VAL A 296 9.22 -28.56 12.55
C VAL A 296 9.89 -27.89 13.75
N ALA A 297 10.98 -27.17 13.50
CA ALA A 297 11.65 -26.32 14.48
C ALA A 297 11.35 -24.85 14.19
N VAL A 298 11.23 -24.03 15.24
CA VAL A 298 10.96 -22.59 15.12
C VAL A 298 12.00 -21.81 15.89
N VAL A 299 12.64 -20.85 15.23
CA VAL A 299 13.58 -19.89 15.82
C VAL A 299 12.94 -18.51 15.69
N ASN A 300 12.48 -17.96 16.81
CA ASN A 300 11.73 -16.69 16.84
C ASN A 300 11.72 -16.11 18.26
N PRO A 301 11.61 -14.78 18.46
CA PRO A 301 11.45 -14.21 19.80
C PRO A 301 10.13 -14.60 20.46
N TYR A 302 9.06 -14.76 19.68
CA TYR A 302 7.73 -15.11 20.16
C TYR A 302 7.31 -16.52 19.74
N ARG A 303 6.80 -17.30 20.71
CA ARG A 303 6.25 -18.63 20.47
C ARG A 303 4.82 -18.51 19.95
N GLU A 304 4.66 -18.69 18.63
CA GLU A 304 3.40 -18.43 17.95
C GLU A 304 2.30 -19.45 18.31
N PRO A 305 1.15 -19.01 18.87
CA PRO A 305 0.04 -19.90 19.19
C PRO A 305 -0.49 -20.67 17.97
N GLY A 306 -0.42 -20.06 16.79
CA GLY A 306 -0.86 -20.67 15.53
C GLY A 306 0.02 -21.81 15.04
N LEU A 307 1.23 -21.97 15.56
CA LEU A 307 2.10 -23.12 15.27
C LEU A 307 2.01 -24.20 16.35
N GLU A 308 1.60 -23.84 17.58
CA GLU A 308 1.26 -24.79 18.62
C GLU A 308 -0.04 -25.54 18.33
N ARG A 309 -1.03 -24.84 17.76
CA ARG A 309 -2.35 -25.40 17.46
C ARG A 309 -2.98 -24.74 16.24
N TYR A 310 -3.23 -25.54 15.21
CA TYR A 310 -3.85 -25.05 13.98
C TYR A 310 -4.91 -26.02 13.44
N TRP A 311 -6.00 -25.48 12.88
CA TRP A 311 -7.08 -26.28 12.28
C TRP A 311 -7.11 -26.06 10.77
N VAL A 312 -6.62 -27.02 9.99
CA VAL A 312 -6.65 -26.94 8.52
C VAL A 312 -8.07 -27.29 8.03
N PRO A 313 -8.87 -26.32 7.55
CA PRO A 313 -10.31 -26.53 7.31
C PRO A 313 -10.60 -27.49 6.14
N SER A 314 -9.65 -27.65 5.22
CA SER A 314 -9.76 -28.57 4.08
C SER A 314 -9.35 -30.01 4.38
N ASN A 315 -8.93 -30.31 5.61
CA ASN A 315 -8.57 -31.65 6.06
C ASN A 315 -9.46 -32.04 7.24
N VAL A 316 -10.25 -33.11 7.11
CA VAL A 316 -11.26 -33.50 8.12
C VAL A 316 -10.65 -33.75 9.50
N GLU A 317 -9.51 -34.43 9.57
CA GLU A 317 -8.87 -34.76 10.85
C GLU A 317 -8.35 -33.49 11.53
N SER A 318 -7.59 -32.65 10.82
CA SER A 318 -7.07 -31.39 11.35
C SER A 318 -8.18 -30.37 11.66
N ALA A 319 -9.22 -30.30 10.84
CA ALA A 319 -10.40 -29.47 11.11
C ALA A 319 -11.17 -29.93 12.37
N THR A 320 -11.09 -31.21 12.74
CA THR A 320 -11.76 -31.77 13.92
C THR A 320 -10.87 -31.66 15.16
N PHE A 321 -9.62 -32.08 15.12
CA PHE A 321 -8.77 -32.23 16.32
C PHE A 321 -7.63 -31.20 16.40
N GLY A 322 -7.52 -30.32 15.41
CA GLY A 322 -6.38 -29.44 15.26
C GLY A 322 -5.10 -30.21 14.95
N THR A 323 -4.00 -29.49 14.85
CA THR A 323 -2.68 -30.06 14.63
C THR A 323 -1.64 -29.26 15.38
N THR A 324 -0.83 -29.95 16.18
CA THR A 324 0.41 -29.41 16.75
C THR A 324 1.50 -29.47 15.68
N ILE A 325 1.97 -28.31 15.24
CA ILE A 325 2.91 -28.21 14.12
C ILE A 325 4.34 -28.20 14.64
N THR A 326 4.66 -27.32 15.58
CA THR A 326 6.01 -27.19 16.14
C THR A 326 6.39 -28.35 17.05
N ASP A 327 7.54 -28.95 16.80
CA ASP A 327 8.19 -29.91 17.70
C ASP A 327 9.10 -29.21 18.70
N GLU A 328 9.92 -28.27 18.23
CA GLU A 328 10.86 -27.52 19.07
C GLU A 328 10.81 -26.03 18.78
N PHE A 329 10.97 -25.23 19.84
CA PHE A 329 11.00 -23.77 19.78
C PHE A 329 12.29 -23.27 20.46
N PHE A 330 13.01 -22.41 19.75
CA PHE A 330 14.27 -21.82 20.19
C PHE A 330 14.10 -20.29 20.28
N PRO A 331 14.05 -19.72 21.50
CA PRO A 331 13.87 -18.30 21.69
C PRO A 331 15.15 -17.53 21.36
N VAL A 332 15.02 -16.43 20.62
CA VAL A 332 16.13 -15.50 20.32
C VAL A 332 15.73 -14.06 20.64
N HIS A 333 16.71 -13.18 20.86
CA HIS A 333 16.51 -11.74 20.82
C HIS A 333 16.26 -11.27 19.39
N VAL A 334 15.52 -10.18 19.24
CA VAL A 334 15.38 -9.48 17.96
C VAL A 334 16.77 -9.10 17.46
N GLY A 335 17.19 -9.65 16.32
CA GLY A 335 18.53 -9.47 15.75
C GLY A 335 19.63 -10.34 16.37
N GLY A 336 19.27 -11.33 17.19
CA GLY A 336 20.20 -12.31 17.79
C GLY A 336 20.50 -13.52 16.89
N ASP A 337 19.94 -13.57 15.68
CA ASP A 337 19.94 -14.74 14.80
C ASP A 337 21.35 -15.21 14.38
N ILE A 338 22.25 -14.29 14.06
CA ILE A 338 23.65 -14.63 13.71
C ILE A 338 24.35 -15.29 14.89
N ALA A 339 24.16 -14.77 16.11
CA ALA A 339 24.77 -15.34 17.31
C ALA A 339 24.24 -16.75 17.58
N PHE A 340 22.93 -16.96 17.41
CA PHE A 340 22.31 -18.28 17.53
C PHE A 340 22.89 -19.27 16.52
N LEU A 341 22.94 -18.88 15.24
CA LEU A 341 23.40 -19.73 14.15
C LEU A 341 24.91 -20.04 14.25
N ASN A 342 25.73 -19.09 14.67
CA ASN A 342 27.15 -19.33 14.94
C ASN A 342 27.34 -20.27 16.12
N GLY A 343 26.56 -20.11 17.20
CA GLY A 343 26.53 -21.04 18.33
C GLY A 343 26.19 -22.46 17.89
N VAL A 344 25.12 -22.63 17.10
CA VAL A 344 24.71 -23.92 16.52
C VAL A 344 25.79 -24.51 15.63
N LEU A 345 26.44 -23.72 14.77
CA LEU A 345 27.54 -24.21 13.92
C LEU A 345 28.72 -24.70 14.74
N LYS A 346 29.06 -24.04 15.86
CA LYS A 346 30.09 -24.53 16.79
C LYS A 346 29.72 -25.89 17.37
N MET A 347 28.46 -26.07 17.80
CA MET A 347 27.97 -27.36 18.33
C MET A 347 27.96 -28.44 17.25
N LEU A 348 27.58 -28.11 16.00
CA LEU A 348 27.68 -29.05 14.88
C LEU A 348 29.13 -29.49 14.61
N ILE A 349 30.11 -28.60 14.76
CA ILE A 349 31.53 -28.95 14.61
C ILE A 349 31.96 -29.88 15.75
N GLU A 350 31.59 -29.55 17.00
CA GLU A 350 31.94 -30.34 18.19
C GLU A 350 31.33 -31.74 18.15
N GLU A 351 30.09 -31.87 17.69
CA GLU A 351 29.34 -33.12 17.61
C GLU A 351 29.64 -33.94 16.34
N ASN A 352 30.60 -33.52 15.50
CA ASN A 352 30.86 -34.10 14.17
C ASN A 352 29.59 -34.17 13.29
N GLY A 353 28.73 -33.17 13.44
CA GLY A 353 27.51 -32.99 12.69
C GLY A 353 27.73 -32.38 11.31
N VAL A 354 28.91 -31.84 10.96
CA VAL A 354 29.17 -31.26 9.64
C VAL A 354 29.28 -32.34 8.56
N ASP A 355 28.76 -32.07 7.35
CA ASP A 355 28.99 -32.92 6.17
C ASP A 355 30.33 -32.54 5.51
N ASP A 356 31.43 -33.07 6.06
CA ASP A 356 32.80 -32.75 5.61
C ASP A 356 33.04 -33.08 4.13
N ASP A 357 32.36 -34.11 3.62
CA ASP A 357 32.47 -34.56 2.24
C ASP A 357 31.86 -33.54 1.27
N PHE A 358 30.64 -33.10 1.58
CA PHE A 358 29.98 -32.01 0.85
C PHE A 358 30.80 -30.72 0.92
N VAL A 359 31.19 -30.31 2.13
CA VAL A 359 31.94 -29.06 2.37
C VAL A 359 33.23 -29.05 1.56
N THR A 360 34.01 -30.14 1.63
CA THR A 360 35.31 -30.23 0.95
C THR A 360 35.19 -30.21 -0.58
N ARG A 361 34.14 -30.79 -1.16
CA ARG A 361 33.99 -30.91 -2.62
C ARG A 361 33.21 -29.76 -3.27
N HIS A 362 32.25 -29.18 -2.56
CA HIS A 362 31.24 -28.31 -3.16
C HIS A 362 31.23 -26.88 -2.61
N THR A 363 32.06 -26.58 -1.60
CA THR A 363 32.05 -25.25 -0.96
C THR A 363 33.44 -24.62 -0.83
N ASP A 364 33.51 -23.28 -0.82
CA ASP A 364 34.69 -22.49 -0.45
C ASP A 364 34.38 -21.63 0.80
N GLY A 365 35.42 -21.14 1.49
CA GLY A 365 35.30 -20.24 2.65
C GLY A 365 35.09 -20.92 4.02
N TRP A 366 35.01 -22.26 4.06
CA TRP A 366 34.81 -23.01 5.30
C TRP A 366 35.96 -22.88 6.31
N PRO A 367 37.26 -23.00 5.92
CA PRO A 367 38.35 -22.85 6.87
C PRO A 367 38.34 -21.49 7.58
N GLU A 368 38.05 -20.42 6.85
CA GLU A 368 37.97 -19.07 7.37
C GLU A 368 36.79 -18.89 8.33
N LEU A 369 35.60 -19.37 7.95
CA LEU A 369 34.43 -19.34 8.83
C LEU A 369 34.68 -20.18 10.09
N ARG A 370 35.28 -21.37 9.98
CA ARG A 370 35.60 -22.23 11.12
C ARG A 370 36.56 -21.56 12.10
N ALA A 371 37.58 -20.87 11.59
CA ALA A 371 38.52 -20.12 12.42
C ALA A 371 37.83 -18.96 13.16
N GLU A 372 36.92 -18.26 12.48
CA GLU A 372 36.12 -17.18 13.08
C GLU A 372 35.16 -17.70 14.16
N LEU A 373 34.45 -18.80 13.88
CA LEU A 373 33.61 -19.48 14.87
C LEU A 373 34.43 -19.94 16.08
N ALA A 374 35.66 -20.43 15.88
CA ALA A 374 36.53 -20.85 16.99
C ALA A 374 36.92 -19.67 17.90
N ALA A 375 37.09 -18.47 17.35
CA ALA A 375 37.43 -17.27 18.10
C ALA A 375 36.26 -16.66 18.90
N GLN A 376 35.02 -17.02 18.59
CA GLN A 376 33.82 -16.50 19.29
C GLN A 376 33.56 -17.27 20.60
N SER A 377 33.33 -16.55 21.69
CA SER A 377 32.94 -17.13 22.99
C SER A 377 31.52 -17.70 22.96
N LEU A 378 31.30 -18.90 23.49
CA LEU A 378 29.96 -19.49 23.60
C LEU A 378 29.06 -18.69 24.54
N ASP A 379 29.62 -18.13 25.62
CA ASP A 379 28.86 -17.32 26.57
C ASP A 379 28.39 -16.00 25.93
N ASP A 380 29.24 -15.39 25.10
CA ASP A 380 28.86 -14.19 24.35
C ASP A 380 27.80 -14.50 23.30
N LEU A 381 27.96 -15.61 22.56
CA LEU A 381 26.96 -16.04 21.58
C LEU A 381 25.60 -16.34 22.26
N ALA A 382 25.58 -17.00 23.42
CA ALA A 382 24.37 -17.23 24.19
C ALA A 382 23.74 -15.90 24.64
N ARG A 383 24.54 -14.99 25.21
CA ARG A 383 24.10 -13.66 25.65
C ARG A 383 23.51 -12.83 24.50
N TRP A 384 24.21 -12.71 23.37
CA TRP A 384 23.78 -11.91 22.22
C TRP A 384 22.62 -12.53 21.46
N SER A 385 22.56 -13.87 21.37
CA SER A 385 21.42 -14.56 20.76
C SER A 385 20.17 -14.48 21.61
N GLY A 386 20.31 -14.36 22.94
CA GLY A 386 19.19 -14.52 23.88
C GLY A 386 18.78 -15.96 24.10
N SER A 387 19.53 -16.92 23.56
CA SER A 387 19.34 -18.35 23.78
C SER A 387 20.32 -18.88 24.81
N SER A 388 20.18 -20.15 25.18
CA SER A 388 21.15 -20.84 26.03
C SER A 388 22.14 -21.67 25.19
N VAL A 389 23.29 -22.02 25.76
CA VAL A 389 24.21 -23.01 25.16
C VAL A 389 23.51 -24.37 25.01
N GLU A 390 22.61 -24.73 25.93
CA GLU A 390 21.78 -25.94 25.83
C GLU A 390 20.87 -25.90 24.59
N ASP A 391 20.30 -24.75 24.27
CA ASP A 391 19.49 -24.58 23.05
C ASP A 391 20.34 -24.77 21.78
N PHE A 392 21.60 -24.33 21.78
CA PHE A 392 22.53 -24.58 20.67
C PHE A 392 22.75 -26.08 20.45
N HIS A 393 23.04 -26.82 21.53
CA HIS A 393 23.17 -28.29 21.47
C HIS A 393 21.89 -28.96 21.02
N ARG A 394 20.73 -28.59 21.59
CA ARG A 394 19.43 -29.18 21.22
C ARG A 394 19.11 -28.97 19.75
N PHE A 395 19.37 -27.77 19.22
CA PHE A 395 19.19 -27.50 17.80
C PHE A 395 20.18 -28.31 16.96
N ALA A 396 21.48 -28.26 17.27
CA ALA A 396 22.52 -28.95 16.54
C ALA A 396 22.27 -30.47 16.48
N HIS A 397 21.92 -31.08 17.61
CA HIS A 397 21.58 -32.48 17.70
C HIS A 397 20.38 -32.86 16.81
N MET A 398 19.29 -32.08 16.86
CA MET A 398 18.14 -32.30 15.98
C MET A 398 18.52 -32.18 14.51
N TYR A 399 19.28 -31.13 14.17
CA TYR A 399 19.63 -30.81 12.79
C TYR A 399 20.60 -31.84 12.20
N ALA A 400 21.60 -32.28 12.96
CA ALA A 400 22.53 -33.35 12.59
C ALA A 400 21.82 -34.70 12.41
N GLY A 401 20.80 -34.97 13.23
CA GLY A 401 19.98 -36.20 13.13
C GLY A 401 19.03 -36.24 11.93
N ALA A 402 18.74 -35.11 11.30
CA ALA A 402 17.88 -35.04 10.11
C ALA A 402 18.67 -35.38 8.83
N LYS A 403 18.09 -36.22 7.95
CA LYS A 403 18.73 -36.56 6.67
C LYS A 403 18.58 -35.46 5.63
N SER A 404 17.51 -34.67 5.72
CA SER A 404 17.26 -33.53 4.85
C SER A 404 16.52 -32.45 5.62
N ALA A 405 16.85 -31.20 5.35
CA ALA A 405 16.18 -30.07 5.97
C ALA A 405 15.83 -28.96 4.97
N VAL A 406 14.64 -28.39 5.11
CA VAL A 406 14.26 -27.14 4.43
C VAL A 406 14.31 -25.99 5.43
N LEU A 407 15.16 -25.00 5.14
CA LEU A 407 15.30 -23.80 5.97
C LEU A 407 14.43 -22.69 5.37
N VAL A 408 13.42 -22.28 6.11
CA VAL A 408 12.39 -21.32 5.70
C VAL A 408 12.55 -20.05 6.53
N TRP A 409 12.56 -18.88 5.90
CA TRP A 409 12.64 -17.61 6.63
C TRP A 409 11.78 -16.51 6.01
N SER A 410 11.45 -15.52 6.83
CA SER A 410 10.65 -14.37 6.41
C SER A 410 11.17 -13.06 7.02
N MET A 411 10.25 -12.17 7.35
CA MET A 411 10.50 -10.76 7.67
C MET A 411 11.23 -10.54 8.99
N GLY A 412 11.11 -11.46 9.95
CA GLY A 412 11.91 -11.41 11.19
C GLY A 412 13.41 -11.65 10.98
N ILE A 413 13.82 -11.96 9.74
CA ILE A 413 15.23 -12.10 9.35
C ILE A 413 15.64 -10.94 8.43
N THR A 414 14.78 -10.58 7.47
CA THR A 414 15.14 -9.62 6.43
C THR A 414 14.94 -8.15 6.81
N GLN A 415 13.96 -7.79 7.64
CA GLN A 415 13.69 -6.40 8.04
C GLN A 415 14.61 -5.91 9.17
N HIS A 416 15.92 -6.07 8.97
CA HIS A 416 16.98 -5.69 9.89
C HIS A 416 18.08 -4.93 9.14
N VAL A 417 18.78 -4.04 9.84
CA VAL A 417 20.02 -3.41 9.35
C VAL A 417 21.13 -4.42 8.98
N CYS A 418 21.03 -5.67 9.43
CA CYS A 418 21.92 -6.78 9.07
C CYS A 418 21.16 -7.91 8.35
N GLY A 419 20.07 -7.60 7.65
CA GLY A 419 19.21 -8.61 7.03
C GLY A 419 19.96 -9.51 6.04
N THR A 420 20.91 -8.98 5.27
CA THR A 420 21.70 -9.76 4.31
C THR A 420 22.62 -10.76 5.02
N ASP A 421 23.24 -10.34 6.13
CA ASP A 421 24.10 -11.20 6.94
C ASP A 421 23.29 -12.26 7.71
N ASN A 422 22.10 -11.91 8.22
CA ASN A 422 21.20 -12.88 8.84
C ASN A 422 20.85 -14.01 7.86
N VAL A 423 20.55 -13.68 6.60
CA VAL A 423 20.30 -14.70 5.56
C VAL A 423 21.56 -15.50 5.27
N ALA A 424 22.73 -14.85 5.18
CA ALA A 424 23.98 -15.55 4.96
C ALA A 424 24.31 -16.57 6.08
N ALA A 425 23.99 -16.25 7.33
CA ALA A 425 24.11 -17.19 8.45
C ALA A 425 23.22 -18.43 8.28
N ILE A 426 21.98 -18.26 7.81
CA ILE A 426 21.08 -19.39 7.50
C ILE A 426 21.65 -20.24 6.36
N ILE A 427 22.22 -19.60 5.33
CA ILE A 427 22.87 -20.30 4.22
C ILE A 427 24.08 -21.09 4.72
N ASN A 428 24.94 -20.54 5.57
CA ASN A 428 26.05 -21.27 6.17
C ASN A 428 25.57 -22.53 6.89
N LEU A 429 24.49 -22.45 7.67
CA LEU A 429 23.90 -23.62 8.33
C LEU A 429 23.40 -24.68 7.32
N ALA A 430 22.80 -24.25 6.21
CA ALA A 430 22.40 -25.18 5.14
C ALA A 430 23.62 -25.86 4.50
N LEU A 431 24.65 -25.09 4.17
CA LEU A 431 25.88 -25.58 3.53
C LEU A 431 26.66 -26.53 4.44
N ALA A 432 26.69 -26.30 5.76
CA ALA A 432 27.36 -27.21 6.71
C ALA A 432 26.80 -28.64 6.71
N ARG A 433 25.61 -28.87 6.13
CA ARG A 433 24.95 -30.19 6.01
C ARG A 433 24.55 -30.55 4.57
N GLY A 434 25.03 -29.81 3.57
CA GLY A 434 24.63 -29.99 2.18
C GLY A 434 23.12 -29.93 1.95
N ASN A 435 22.38 -29.13 2.75
CA ASN A 435 20.92 -28.99 2.68
C ASN A 435 20.46 -28.03 1.57
N VAL A 436 20.96 -28.26 0.36
CA VAL A 436 20.62 -27.52 -0.87
C VAL A 436 20.79 -28.47 -2.06
N GLY A 437 20.04 -28.25 -3.15
CA GLY A 437 20.29 -28.97 -4.40
C GLY A 437 19.99 -30.48 -4.37
N ARG A 438 19.16 -30.93 -3.44
CA ARG A 438 18.78 -32.35 -3.32
C ARG A 438 17.37 -32.53 -2.75
N PRO A 439 16.72 -33.69 -3.00
CA PRO A 439 15.35 -33.92 -2.55
C PRO A 439 15.17 -33.76 -1.03
N GLY A 440 14.09 -33.07 -0.64
CA GLY A 440 13.73 -32.82 0.75
C GLY A 440 14.63 -31.81 1.46
N ALA A 441 15.49 -31.10 0.74
CA ALA A 441 16.36 -30.06 1.28
C ALA A 441 16.32 -28.76 0.46
N GLY A 442 16.47 -27.63 1.11
CA GLY A 442 16.55 -26.35 0.40
C GLY A 442 16.43 -25.11 1.27
N LEU A 443 16.65 -23.97 0.62
CA LEU A 443 16.59 -22.63 1.17
C LEU A 443 15.34 -21.94 0.63
N MET A 444 14.43 -21.53 1.52
CA MET A 444 13.14 -20.94 1.17
C MET A 444 12.91 -19.59 1.86
N PRO A 445 13.26 -18.47 1.20
CA PRO A 445 12.70 -17.19 1.58
C PRO A 445 11.20 -17.18 1.24
N ILE A 446 10.34 -17.46 2.23
CA ILE A 446 8.90 -17.60 1.98
C ILE A 446 8.29 -16.22 1.71
N ARG A 447 7.98 -15.94 0.44
CA ARG A 447 7.50 -14.64 0.00
C ARG A 447 6.05 -14.42 0.43
N GLY A 448 5.68 -13.17 0.71
CA GLY A 448 4.33 -12.80 1.11
C GLY A 448 3.39 -12.57 -0.09
N HIS A 449 3.69 -11.55 -0.90
CA HIS A 449 2.82 -11.12 -2.00
C HIS A 449 3.09 -11.87 -3.30
N SER A 450 2.02 -12.11 -4.06
CA SER A 450 2.04 -12.83 -5.34
C SER A 450 3.01 -12.27 -6.39
N GLY A 451 3.30 -10.96 -6.39
CA GLY A 451 4.20 -10.33 -7.35
C GLY A 451 5.66 -10.13 -6.88
N VAL A 452 6.03 -10.51 -5.65
CA VAL A 452 7.37 -10.20 -5.09
C VAL A 452 8.51 -10.84 -5.90
N GLN A 453 8.37 -12.11 -6.29
CA GLN A 453 9.41 -12.80 -7.05
C GLN A 453 9.45 -12.29 -8.48
N GLY A 454 8.28 -12.22 -9.13
CA GLY A 454 8.14 -11.77 -10.52
C GLY A 454 8.64 -10.34 -10.74
N GLY A 455 8.27 -9.40 -9.88
CA GLY A 455 8.70 -8.00 -10.01
C GLY A 455 10.23 -7.83 -9.97
N ALA A 456 10.92 -8.61 -9.14
CA ALA A 456 12.38 -8.63 -9.10
C ALA A 456 12.98 -9.18 -10.41
N GLU A 457 12.44 -10.30 -10.90
CA GLU A 457 12.94 -10.98 -12.10
C GLU A 457 12.62 -10.23 -13.38
N MET A 458 11.51 -9.48 -13.42
CA MET A 458 11.17 -8.61 -14.55
C MET A 458 12.01 -7.32 -14.59
N GLY A 459 12.85 -7.05 -13.58
CA GLY A 459 13.75 -5.90 -13.56
C GLY A 459 13.14 -4.61 -12.97
N CYS A 460 12.02 -4.69 -12.23
CA CYS A 460 11.49 -3.58 -11.44
C CYS A 460 12.28 -3.40 -10.13
N TYR A 461 13.59 -3.27 -10.25
CA TYR A 461 14.51 -3.02 -9.15
C TYR A 461 15.47 -1.92 -9.59
N ALA A 462 15.70 -0.97 -8.69
CA ALA A 462 16.59 0.15 -8.98
C ALA A 462 18.06 -0.27 -9.17
N THR A 463 18.40 -1.52 -8.80
CA THR A 463 19.78 -2.03 -8.73
C THR A 463 20.08 -3.15 -9.74
N VAL A 464 19.09 -3.64 -10.50
CA VAL A 464 19.28 -4.72 -11.49
C VAL A 464 18.39 -4.51 -12.72
N LEU A 465 18.87 -4.99 -13.87
CA LEU A 465 18.12 -5.15 -15.12
C LEU A 465 17.25 -6.43 -15.07
N PRO A 466 16.33 -6.64 -16.04
CA PRO A 466 15.56 -7.89 -16.15
C PRO A 466 16.45 -9.14 -16.10
N GLY A 467 15.95 -10.21 -15.49
CA GLY A 467 16.71 -11.42 -15.20
C GLY A 467 17.68 -11.30 -14.02
N GLY A 468 17.67 -10.18 -13.28
CA GLY A 468 18.57 -9.96 -12.15
C GLY A 468 20.01 -9.67 -12.56
N VAL A 469 20.20 -9.18 -13.79
CA VAL A 469 21.49 -8.79 -14.34
C VAL A 469 21.95 -7.48 -13.69
N PRO A 470 23.20 -7.35 -13.20
CA PRO A 470 23.71 -6.10 -12.64
C PRO A 470 23.59 -4.93 -13.63
N ILE A 471 23.34 -3.72 -13.13
CA ILE A 471 23.34 -2.50 -13.95
C ILE A 471 24.79 -2.02 -14.04
N GLU A 472 25.44 -2.25 -15.17
CA GLU A 472 26.82 -1.89 -15.47
C GLU A 472 26.93 -1.55 -16.97
N ALA A 473 28.04 -0.94 -17.42
CA ALA A 473 28.17 -0.47 -18.81
C ALA A 473 27.90 -1.57 -19.86
N GLY A 474 28.51 -2.75 -19.72
CA GLY A 474 28.36 -3.83 -20.69
C GLY A 474 26.96 -4.46 -20.71
N SER A 475 26.33 -4.66 -19.55
CA SER A 475 24.97 -5.23 -19.48
C SER A 475 23.91 -4.23 -19.94
N ALA A 476 24.09 -2.94 -19.63
CA ALA A 476 23.24 -1.87 -20.10
C ALA A 476 23.33 -1.72 -21.63
N GLU A 477 24.53 -1.77 -22.21
CA GLU A 477 24.74 -1.76 -23.66
C GLU A 477 24.08 -2.95 -24.35
N ALA A 478 24.27 -4.16 -23.81
CA ALA A 478 23.66 -5.38 -24.35
C ALA A 478 22.12 -5.33 -24.35
N LEU A 479 21.51 -4.83 -23.27
CA LEU A 479 20.05 -4.65 -23.23
C LEU A 479 19.59 -3.50 -24.12
N SER A 480 20.38 -2.42 -24.21
CA SER A 480 20.09 -1.29 -25.11
C SER A 480 20.01 -1.74 -26.56
N ALA A 481 20.93 -2.60 -27.00
CA ALA A 481 20.92 -3.17 -28.34
C ALA A 481 19.66 -4.00 -28.62
N GLN A 482 19.17 -4.75 -27.62
CA GLN A 482 17.95 -5.55 -27.74
C GLN A 482 16.66 -4.73 -27.66
N TYR A 483 16.68 -3.59 -26.98
CA TYR A 483 15.55 -2.67 -26.84
C TYR A 483 15.49 -1.60 -27.91
N GLY A 484 16.61 -1.30 -28.58
CA GLY A 484 16.70 -0.23 -29.57
C GLY A 484 16.82 1.18 -28.98
N PHE A 485 17.00 1.32 -27.67
CA PHE A 485 17.23 2.61 -27.00
C PHE A 485 18.28 2.49 -25.88
N ALA A 486 18.97 3.58 -25.59
CA ALA A 486 20.02 3.62 -24.57
C ALA A 486 19.45 3.49 -23.14
N ILE A 487 20.12 2.67 -22.33
CA ILE A 487 19.85 2.47 -20.91
C ILE A 487 21.07 2.96 -20.10
N GLY A 488 20.82 3.69 -19.02
CA GLY A 488 21.89 4.16 -18.12
C GLY A 488 22.60 3.00 -17.41
N SER A 489 23.91 3.14 -17.20
CA SER A 489 24.76 2.17 -16.51
C SER A 489 24.82 2.34 -14.98
N GLU A 490 24.11 3.33 -14.44
CA GLU A 490 24.07 3.62 -13.00
C GLU A 490 22.80 3.08 -12.35
N ARG A 491 22.88 2.66 -11.08
CA ARG A 491 21.68 2.29 -10.32
C ARG A 491 20.75 3.50 -10.15
N GLY A 492 19.45 3.24 -10.02
CA GLY A 492 18.48 4.24 -9.59
C GLY A 492 18.34 4.32 -8.07
N LEU A 493 17.42 5.18 -7.65
CA LEU A 493 16.92 5.30 -6.28
C LEU A 493 15.98 4.13 -5.95
N SER A 494 16.22 3.46 -4.83
CA SER A 494 15.29 2.47 -4.28
C SER A 494 14.00 3.12 -3.76
N ALA A 495 12.96 2.31 -3.52
CA ALA A 495 11.65 2.80 -3.09
C ALA A 495 11.70 3.74 -1.87
N THR A 496 12.58 3.46 -0.90
CA THR A 496 12.77 4.28 0.29
C THR A 496 13.61 5.53 0.00
N GLU A 497 14.64 5.41 -0.83
CA GLU A 497 15.42 6.56 -1.32
C GLU A 497 14.56 7.53 -2.14
N MET A 498 13.57 7.07 -2.90
CA MET A 498 12.62 7.93 -3.63
C MET A 498 11.78 8.80 -2.67
N VAL A 499 11.33 8.23 -1.55
CA VAL A 499 10.59 9.00 -0.53
C VAL A 499 11.51 10.02 0.14
N GLU A 500 12.74 9.65 0.47
CA GLU A 500 13.70 10.60 1.03
C GLU A 500 14.08 11.72 0.04
N ALA A 501 14.28 11.38 -1.23
CA ALA A 501 14.53 12.35 -2.31
C ALA A 501 13.35 13.31 -2.49
N SER A 502 12.12 12.81 -2.33
CA SER A 502 10.91 13.66 -2.29
C SER A 502 10.99 14.68 -1.16
N GLY A 503 11.40 14.26 0.04
CA GLY A 503 11.64 15.15 1.19
C GLY A 503 12.69 16.24 0.94
N ARG A 504 13.73 15.92 0.17
CA ARG A 504 14.79 16.86 -0.24
C ARG A 504 14.42 17.73 -1.44
N GLY A 505 13.26 17.53 -2.07
CA GLY A 505 12.88 18.26 -3.30
C GLY A 505 13.70 17.83 -4.53
N GLU A 506 14.20 16.59 -4.53
CA GLU A 506 14.99 16.01 -5.62
C GLU A 506 14.16 15.21 -6.62
N LEU A 507 12.84 15.08 -6.38
CA LEU A 507 11.92 14.28 -7.18
C LEU A 507 10.69 15.12 -7.55
N ASP A 508 10.47 15.30 -8.85
CA ASP A 508 9.41 16.16 -9.39
C ASP A 508 8.13 15.37 -9.68
N VAL A 509 8.28 14.09 -10.06
CA VAL A 509 7.18 13.19 -10.39
C VAL A 509 7.36 11.84 -9.71
N LEU A 510 6.42 11.47 -8.83
CA LEU A 510 6.34 10.13 -8.24
C LEU A 510 5.10 9.41 -8.77
N TRP A 511 5.32 8.37 -9.58
CA TRP A 511 4.26 7.51 -10.10
C TRP A 511 4.18 6.22 -9.27
N SER A 512 3.10 6.05 -8.53
CA SER A 512 2.84 4.87 -7.70
C SER A 512 1.77 4.00 -8.36
N VAL A 513 2.17 2.81 -8.81
CA VAL A 513 1.27 1.75 -9.25
C VAL A 513 0.89 0.92 -8.02
N GLY A 514 -0.19 1.33 -7.39
CA GLY A 514 -0.63 0.87 -6.09
C GLY A 514 0.34 1.18 -4.94
N GLY A 515 -0.01 0.68 -3.75
CA GLY A 515 0.81 0.80 -2.54
C GLY A 515 0.46 2.00 -1.67
N ASN A 516 1.07 2.05 -0.48
CA ASN A 516 0.82 3.09 0.50
C ASN A 516 2.03 3.28 1.43
N PHE A 517 2.99 4.12 1.04
CA PHE A 517 4.18 4.44 1.82
C PHE A 517 3.85 4.98 3.20
N LEU A 518 2.76 5.73 3.35
CA LEU A 518 2.33 6.31 4.62
C LEU A 518 2.05 5.22 5.66
N ASP A 519 1.39 4.14 5.24
CA ASP A 519 1.12 3.00 6.12
C ASP A 519 2.29 2.01 6.15
N THR A 520 3.19 2.00 5.15
CA THR A 520 4.20 0.95 5.06
C THR A 520 5.58 1.31 5.56
N LEU A 521 5.95 2.59 5.59
CA LEU A 521 7.29 3.02 6.00
C LEU A 521 7.30 3.51 7.47
N PRO A 522 8.45 3.40 8.16
CA PRO A 522 8.67 4.03 9.46
C PRO A 522 8.47 5.55 9.43
N GLU A 523 8.19 6.15 10.60
CA GLU A 523 7.89 7.59 10.76
C GLU A 523 6.86 8.14 9.75
N PRO A 524 5.57 7.75 9.86
CA PRO A 524 4.54 8.14 8.91
C PRO A 524 4.39 9.67 8.75
N VAL A 525 4.66 10.45 9.79
CA VAL A 525 4.63 11.92 9.72
C VAL A 525 5.74 12.45 8.80
N ALA A 526 6.96 11.92 8.90
CA ALA A 526 8.07 12.30 8.03
C ALA A 526 7.81 11.87 6.58
N VAL A 527 7.26 10.66 6.40
CA VAL A 527 6.83 10.15 5.09
C VAL A 527 5.76 11.05 4.47
N GLN A 528 4.76 11.47 5.25
CA GLN A 528 3.74 12.41 4.79
C GLN A 528 4.38 13.71 4.30
N GLN A 529 5.21 14.34 5.14
CA GLN A 529 5.89 15.60 4.80
C GLN A 529 6.76 15.47 3.55
N ALA A 530 7.41 14.31 3.36
CA ALA A 530 8.21 14.05 2.18
C ALA A 530 7.37 13.94 0.91
N LEU A 531 6.24 13.24 0.98
CA LEU A 531 5.33 13.08 -0.15
C LEU A 531 4.56 14.37 -0.49
N GLU A 532 4.26 15.21 0.50
CA GLU A 532 3.65 16.53 0.26
C GLU A 532 4.49 17.37 -0.71
N ARG A 533 5.82 17.28 -0.62
CA ARG A 533 6.77 18.09 -1.42
C ARG A 533 6.86 17.70 -2.90
N VAL A 534 6.37 16.53 -3.29
CA VAL A 534 6.43 16.11 -4.69
C VAL A 534 5.44 16.95 -5.52
N PRO A 535 5.91 17.69 -6.55
CA PRO A 535 5.05 18.51 -7.40
C PRO A 535 3.91 17.70 -8.06
N LEU A 536 4.22 16.58 -8.70
CA LEU A 536 3.22 15.68 -9.27
C LEU A 536 3.28 14.29 -8.60
N ARG A 537 2.20 13.93 -7.91
CA ARG A 537 1.98 12.56 -7.45
C ARG A 537 0.93 11.89 -8.33
N VAL A 538 1.28 10.76 -8.93
CA VAL A 538 0.34 9.93 -9.69
C VAL A 538 0.10 8.65 -8.93
N HIS A 539 -1.17 8.34 -8.68
CA HIS A 539 -1.61 7.11 -8.06
C HIS A 539 -2.44 6.31 -9.05
N GLN A 540 -1.87 5.23 -9.56
CA GLN A 540 -2.59 4.27 -10.37
C GLN A 540 -3.01 3.08 -9.49
N ASP A 541 -4.28 3.03 -9.11
CA ASP A 541 -4.78 2.05 -8.14
C ASP A 541 -6.23 1.66 -8.45
N ILE A 542 -6.67 0.57 -7.83
CA ILE A 542 -8.06 0.09 -7.88
C ILE A 542 -8.90 0.68 -6.76
N ILE A 543 -8.30 1.12 -5.65
CA ILE A 543 -8.98 1.62 -4.44
C ILE A 543 -8.31 2.90 -3.93
N ILE A 544 -9.02 3.66 -3.09
CA ILE A 544 -8.46 4.84 -2.41
C ILE A 544 -7.66 4.45 -1.17
N SER A 545 -6.51 5.12 -0.95
CA SER A 545 -5.64 4.95 0.22
C SER A 545 -5.38 6.29 0.93
N SER A 546 -4.87 6.24 2.17
CA SER A 546 -4.56 7.42 2.97
C SER A 546 -3.50 8.32 2.30
N GLN A 547 -2.51 7.75 1.62
CA GLN A 547 -1.49 8.51 0.88
C GLN A 547 -2.06 9.40 -0.22
N MET A 548 -3.16 8.99 -0.86
CA MET A 548 -3.82 9.78 -1.90
C MET A 548 -4.44 11.06 -1.34
N LEU A 549 -4.74 11.10 -0.04
CA LEU A 549 -5.41 12.22 0.64
C LEU A 549 -4.43 13.25 1.21
N ILE A 550 -3.13 12.97 1.16
CA ILE A 550 -2.06 13.92 1.53
C ILE A 550 -2.20 15.17 0.65
N ASP A 551 -1.96 16.35 1.21
CA ASP A 551 -2.07 17.59 0.45
C ASP A 551 -1.03 17.68 -0.67
N PRO A 552 -1.42 18.12 -1.88
CA PRO A 552 -0.45 18.39 -2.94
C PRO A 552 0.28 19.72 -2.70
N THR A 553 1.60 19.72 -2.92
CA THR A 553 2.32 20.98 -3.19
C THR A 553 1.90 21.59 -4.53
N ASP A 554 1.58 20.76 -5.53
CA ASP A 554 1.01 21.21 -6.81
C ASP A 554 -0.17 20.32 -7.23
N THR A 555 0.05 19.07 -7.63
CA THR A 555 -1.01 18.23 -8.20
C THR A 555 -0.94 16.75 -7.77
N VAL A 556 -2.11 16.16 -7.47
CA VAL A 556 -2.31 14.71 -7.36
C VAL A 556 -3.23 14.22 -8.49
N LEU A 557 -2.82 13.16 -9.19
CA LEU A 557 -3.63 12.41 -10.14
C LEU A 557 -4.01 11.03 -9.57
N LEU A 558 -5.27 10.66 -9.68
CA LEU A 558 -5.77 9.31 -9.43
C LEU A 558 -6.16 8.68 -10.76
N LEU A 559 -5.56 7.54 -11.09
CA LEU A 559 -5.78 6.82 -12.35
C LEU A 559 -6.38 5.44 -12.04
N PRO A 560 -7.58 5.11 -12.55
CA PRO A 560 -8.25 3.86 -12.24
C PRO A 560 -7.58 2.68 -12.95
N ALA A 561 -7.22 1.66 -12.18
CA ALA A 561 -6.65 0.42 -12.69
C ALA A 561 -7.68 -0.73 -12.79
N THR A 562 -7.49 -1.61 -13.77
CA THR A 562 -8.14 -2.92 -13.78
C THR A 562 -7.50 -3.83 -12.73
N THR A 563 -8.26 -4.79 -12.19
CA THR A 563 -7.61 -5.91 -11.49
C THR A 563 -6.96 -6.83 -12.51
N ARG A 564 -6.03 -7.68 -12.08
CA ARG A 564 -5.45 -8.69 -12.98
C ARG A 564 -6.46 -9.65 -13.62
N TYR A 565 -7.62 -9.86 -12.99
CA TYR A 565 -8.67 -10.72 -13.53
C TYR A 565 -9.46 -10.04 -14.65
N GLU A 566 -9.24 -8.74 -14.86
CA GLU A 566 -9.87 -7.93 -15.90
C GLU A 566 -8.86 -7.52 -16.98
N GLN A 567 -7.56 -7.78 -16.77
CA GLN A 567 -6.50 -7.49 -17.72
C GLN A 567 -6.76 -8.22 -19.04
N PRO A 568 -6.91 -7.48 -20.16
CA PRO A 568 -7.10 -8.09 -21.48
C PRO A 568 -5.98 -9.07 -21.82
N GLY A 569 -6.34 -10.27 -22.26
CA GLY A 569 -5.37 -11.32 -22.61
C GLY A 569 -4.72 -12.03 -21.41
N GLY A 570 -5.17 -11.74 -20.18
CA GLY A 570 -4.67 -12.35 -18.95
C GLY A 570 -3.23 -11.97 -18.62
N GLY A 571 -2.72 -12.50 -17.51
CA GLY A 571 -1.37 -12.20 -17.05
C GLY A 571 -0.77 -13.28 -16.17
N THR A 572 0.53 -13.18 -15.94
CA THR A 572 1.31 -14.16 -15.19
C THR A 572 1.78 -13.62 -13.84
N GLU A 573 2.03 -14.52 -12.89
CA GLU A 573 2.77 -14.23 -11.65
C GLU A 573 3.84 -15.28 -11.41
N THR A 574 4.79 -14.95 -10.55
CA THR A 574 5.82 -15.89 -10.13
C THR A 574 5.75 -16.14 -8.63
N THR A 575 5.55 -17.39 -8.27
CA THR A 575 5.37 -17.88 -6.90
C THR A 575 6.70 -17.98 -6.14
N THR A 576 6.64 -18.26 -4.84
CA THR A 576 7.81 -18.51 -3.98
C THR A 576 8.66 -19.68 -4.50
N GLU A 577 8.03 -20.73 -5.03
CA GLU A 577 8.73 -21.89 -5.61
C GLU A 577 9.15 -21.68 -7.08
N ARG A 578 9.23 -20.42 -7.55
CA ARG A 578 9.67 -20.03 -8.91
C ARG A 578 8.71 -20.45 -10.03
N ARG A 579 7.51 -20.89 -9.67
CA ARG A 579 6.50 -21.26 -10.66
C ARG A 579 5.86 -20.02 -11.25
N VAL A 580 5.96 -19.87 -12.56
CA VAL A 580 5.30 -18.82 -13.35
C VAL A 580 3.93 -19.35 -13.76
N ALA A 581 2.87 -18.80 -13.17
CA ALA A 581 1.51 -19.30 -13.34
C ALA A 581 0.64 -18.30 -14.10
N PHE A 582 -0.17 -18.81 -15.03
CA PHE A 582 -1.06 -17.99 -15.85
C PHE A 582 -2.46 -17.83 -15.23
N SER A 583 -2.93 -16.59 -15.18
CA SER A 583 -4.31 -16.24 -14.85
C SER A 583 -4.98 -15.63 -16.08
N PRO A 584 -6.08 -16.22 -16.59
CA PRO A 584 -6.80 -15.66 -17.73
C PRO A 584 -7.53 -14.37 -17.35
N GLU A 585 -7.90 -13.60 -18.38
CA GLU A 585 -8.97 -12.62 -18.24
C GLU A 585 -10.28 -13.34 -17.88
N ILE A 586 -10.99 -12.81 -16.89
CA ILE A 586 -12.23 -13.39 -16.37
C ILE A 586 -13.40 -12.48 -16.76
N PRO A 587 -14.36 -12.99 -17.55
CA PRO A 587 -15.57 -12.25 -17.88
C PRO A 587 -16.34 -11.86 -16.62
N GLY A 588 -16.75 -10.60 -16.54
CA GLY A 588 -17.42 -10.01 -15.37
C GLY A 588 -17.66 -8.51 -15.54
N PRO A 589 -18.16 -7.83 -14.49
CA PRO A 589 -18.26 -6.38 -14.46
C PRO A 589 -16.92 -5.70 -14.79
N ARG A 590 -16.99 -4.48 -15.34
CA ARG A 590 -15.85 -3.58 -15.54
C ARG A 590 -16.17 -2.26 -14.85
N ILE A 591 -15.16 -1.62 -14.27
CA ILE A 591 -15.35 -0.44 -13.42
C ILE A 591 -15.00 0.82 -14.21
N GLY A 592 -16.03 1.60 -14.55
CA GLY A 592 -15.88 2.89 -15.22
C GLY A 592 -14.94 2.83 -16.44
N GLU A 593 -13.93 3.69 -16.42
CA GLU A 593 -12.89 3.82 -17.43
C GLU A 593 -11.56 3.19 -16.98
N ALA A 594 -11.58 2.23 -16.06
CA ALA A 594 -10.37 1.57 -15.59
C ALA A 594 -9.59 0.89 -16.73
N ARG A 595 -8.27 1.10 -16.77
CA ARG A 595 -7.35 0.54 -17.78
C ARG A 595 -6.29 -0.35 -17.12
N SER A 596 -5.73 -1.28 -17.88
CA SER A 596 -4.60 -2.08 -17.41
C SER A 596 -3.35 -1.23 -17.28
N GLU A 597 -2.56 -1.53 -16.25
CA GLU A 597 -1.43 -0.69 -15.86
C GLU A 597 -0.38 -0.59 -16.95
N TRP A 598 -0.03 -1.72 -17.57
CA TRP A 598 0.90 -1.75 -18.69
C TRP A 598 0.44 -0.88 -19.87
N GLN A 599 -0.86 -0.84 -20.19
CA GLN A 599 -1.39 -0.02 -21.29
C GLN A 599 -1.24 1.47 -21.01
N VAL A 600 -1.49 1.88 -19.77
CA VAL A 600 -1.36 3.27 -19.34
C VAL A 600 0.10 3.72 -19.40
N LEU A 601 1.04 2.85 -19.00
CA LEU A 601 2.46 3.16 -19.03
C LEU A 601 3.02 3.27 -20.46
N LEU A 602 2.53 2.44 -21.41
CA LEU A 602 2.90 2.57 -22.82
C LEU A 602 2.34 3.86 -23.44
N ASP A 603 1.08 4.19 -23.17
CA ASP A 603 0.43 5.43 -23.63
C ASP A 603 1.17 6.67 -23.09
N LEU A 604 1.49 6.66 -21.80
CA LEU A 604 2.32 7.70 -21.16
C LEU A 604 3.66 7.87 -21.87
N ALA A 605 4.38 6.78 -22.13
CA ALA A 605 5.68 6.85 -22.78
C ALA A 605 5.58 7.42 -24.19
N GLY A 606 4.53 7.03 -24.93
CA GLY A 606 4.21 7.57 -26.25
C GLY A 606 3.92 9.07 -26.25
N ARG A 607 3.26 9.59 -25.20
CA ARG A 607 3.02 11.04 -25.04
C ARG A 607 4.26 11.80 -24.60
N VAL A 608 5.11 11.21 -23.76
CA VAL A 608 6.35 11.86 -23.29
C VAL A 608 7.35 12.01 -24.43
N ASP A 609 7.49 10.99 -25.27
CA ASP A 609 8.45 10.98 -26.38
C ASP A 609 7.85 10.33 -27.64
N PRO A 610 6.98 11.07 -28.38
CA PRO A 610 6.31 10.54 -29.56
C PRO A 610 7.27 10.09 -30.67
N VAL A 611 8.46 10.69 -30.74
CA VAL A 611 9.46 10.41 -31.78
C VAL A 611 10.08 9.03 -31.57
N ARG A 612 10.44 8.70 -30.31
CA ARG A 612 11.04 7.39 -29.98
C ARG A 612 10.03 6.32 -29.59
N ALA A 613 8.74 6.66 -29.44
CA ALA A 613 7.69 5.77 -28.99
C ALA A 613 7.63 4.43 -29.75
N ALA A 614 7.88 4.45 -31.07
CA ALA A 614 7.87 3.25 -31.91
C ALA A 614 8.87 2.16 -31.47
N VAL A 615 9.93 2.54 -30.74
CA VAL A 615 10.98 1.65 -30.27
C VAL A 615 10.56 0.82 -29.06
N LEU A 616 9.56 1.26 -28.28
CA LEU A 616 9.11 0.55 -27.08
C LEU A 616 8.45 -0.82 -27.36
N CYS A 617 8.27 -1.16 -28.63
CA CYS A 617 7.31 -2.13 -29.14
C CYS A 617 5.90 -1.63 -28.81
N SER A 618 5.08 -1.37 -29.83
CA SER A 618 3.65 -1.12 -29.67
C SER A 618 2.97 -2.43 -29.29
N PHE A 619 3.18 -2.90 -28.06
CA PHE A 619 2.54 -4.11 -27.57
C PHE A 619 1.02 -3.95 -27.72
N GLU A 620 0.42 -4.73 -28.61
CA GLU A 620 -1.03 -4.71 -28.82
C GLU A 620 -1.74 -5.63 -27.83
N SER A 621 -0.99 -6.59 -27.26
CA SER A 621 -1.52 -7.59 -26.35
C SER A 621 -0.54 -7.97 -25.23
N ALA A 622 -1.09 -8.46 -24.11
CA ALA A 622 -0.29 -9.07 -23.05
C ALA A 622 0.51 -10.30 -23.52
N GLN A 623 0.13 -10.89 -24.66
CA GLN A 623 0.84 -12.02 -25.23
C GLN A 623 2.20 -11.62 -25.80
N GLU A 624 2.27 -10.53 -26.56
CA GLU A 624 3.54 -10.03 -27.11
C GLU A 624 4.53 -9.64 -26.00
N ILE A 625 4.01 -9.14 -24.86
CA ILE A 625 4.83 -8.88 -23.68
C ILE A 625 5.46 -10.18 -23.16
N ARG A 626 4.70 -11.27 -23.09
CA ARG A 626 5.22 -12.60 -22.69
C ARG A 626 6.23 -13.15 -23.70
N ASP A 627 5.98 -12.95 -24.99
CA ASP A 627 6.92 -13.34 -26.05
C ASP A 627 8.26 -12.61 -25.89
N GLU A 628 8.23 -11.32 -25.56
CA GLU A 628 9.45 -10.57 -25.28
C GLU A 628 10.09 -10.95 -23.93
N ILE A 629 9.31 -11.21 -22.88
CA ILE A 629 9.85 -11.69 -21.59
C ILE A 629 10.66 -12.98 -21.80
N ALA A 630 10.15 -13.94 -22.59
CA ALA A 630 10.86 -15.18 -22.89
C ALA A 630 12.24 -14.92 -23.54
N ARG A 631 12.30 -13.93 -24.44
CA ARG A 631 13.54 -13.52 -25.12
C ARG A 631 14.52 -12.79 -24.18
N ILE A 632 14.03 -11.86 -23.37
CA ILE A 632 14.85 -10.95 -22.56
C ILE A 632 15.24 -11.54 -21.22
N VAL A 633 14.44 -12.45 -20.69
CA VAL A 633 14.69 -13.19 -19.45
C VAL A 633 14.75 -14.68 -19.81
N PRO A 634 15.88 -15.21 -20.30
CA PRO A 634 15.92 -16.53 -20.94
C PRO A 634 15.43 -17.69 -20.06
N PHE A 635 15.60 -17.61 -18.74
CA PHE A 635 15.09 -18.65 -17.83
C PHE A 635 13.56 -18.63 -17.65
N TYR A 636 12.86 -17.63 -18.19
CA TYR A 636 11.39 -17.61 -18.32
C TYR A 636 10.89 -18.29 -19.59
N GLU A 637 11.76 -18.89 -20.39
CA GLU A 637 11.38 -19.65 -21.59
C GLU A 637 10.23 -20.62 -21.29
N GLY A 638 9.18 -20.55 -22.12
CA GLY A 638 7.92 -21.25 -21.96
C GLY A 638 6.77 -20.36 -21.46
N VAL A 639 7.05 -19.18 -20.88
CA VAL A 639 6.01 -18.21 -20.47
C VAL A 639 5.12 -17.78 -21.64
N GLN A 640 5.71 -17.69 -22.83
CA GLN A 640 5.04 -17.36 -24.08
C GLN A 640 4.04 -18.42 -24.54
N HIS A 641 3.99 -19.60 -23.92
CA HIS A 641 3.06 -20.68 -24.27
C HIS A 641 1.88 -20.81 -23.29
N LEU A 642 1.88 -20.09 -22.17
CA LEU A 642 0.81 -20.18 -21.16
C LEU A 642 -0.46 -19.46 -21.62
N ARG A 643 -1.62 -20.13 -21.57
CA ARG A 643 -2.90 -19.59 -22.10
C ARG A 643 -4.13 -19.91 -21.26
N ASP A 644 -4.10 -21.01 -20.51
CA ASP A 644 -5.26 -21.53 -19.80
C ASP A 644 -5.05 -21.53 -18.27
N THR A 645 -6.14 -21.51 -17.50
CA THR A 645 -6.07 -21.68 -16.04
C THR A 645 -5.31 -22.96 -15.68
N GLY A 646 -4.27 -22.84 -14.87
CA GLY A 646 -3.47 -23.97 -14.39
C GLY A 646 -2.22 -24.24 -15.21
N ASP A 647 -2.09 -23.60 -16.38
CA ASP A 647 -0.82 -23.55 -17.11
C ASP A 647 0.23 -22.87 -16.24
N ALA A 648 1.40 -23.50 -16.16
CA ALA A 648 2.54 -22.96 -15.46
C ALA A 648 3.86 -23.59 -15.96
N ILE A 649 4.94 -22.82 -15.85
CA ILE A 649 6.31 -23.34 -15.90
C ILE A 649 6.99 -23.12 -14.54
N GLN A 650 8.05 -23.87 -14.26
CA GLN A 650 8.88 -23.64 -13.08
C GLN A 650 10.33 -23.52 -13.54
N TRP A 651 10.87 -22.31 -13.49
CA TRP A 651 12.21 -22.06 -13.98
C TRP A 651 13.26 -22.72 -13.07
N GLY A 652 14.28 -23.31 -13.69
CA GLY A 652 15.27 -24.13 -13.00
C GLY A 652 14.74 -25.46 -12.45
N GLY A 653 13.54 -25.88 -12.83
CA GLY A 653 12.94 -27.15 -12.41
C GLY A 653 12.55 -27.18 -10.93
N ALA A 654 12.35 -28.41 -10.40
CA ALA A 654 11.92 -28.62 -9.01
C ALA A 654 12.90 -28.03 -7.98
N ARG A 655 14.20 -28.13 -8.25
CA ARG A 655 15.27 -27.65 -7.38
C ARG A 655 16.33 -26.87 -8.15
N LEU A 656 16.77 -25.77 -7.56
CA LEU A 656 17.99 -25.08 -7.98
C LEU A 656 19.21 -25.72 -7.33
N CYS A 657 20.35 -25.56 -8.00
CA CYS A 657 21.62 -26.16 -7.59
C CYS A 657 21.54 -27.69 -7.48
N ASP A 658 20.65 -28.34 -8.24
CA ASP A 658 20.41 -29.79 -8.18
C ASP A 658 21.71 -30.56 -8.45
N GLY A 659 22.01 -31.56 -7.62
CA GLY A 659 23.29 -32.27 -7.68
C GLY A 659 24.48 -31.42 -7.22
N TRP A 660 24.25 -30.35 -6.45
CA TRP A 660 25.27 -29.44 -5.92
C TRP A 660 26.11 -28.72 -6.99
N VAL A 661 25.45 -28.38 -8.10
CA VAL A 661 26.00 -27.53 -9.15
C VAL A 661 25.65 -26.06 -8.85
N PHE A 662 26.63 -25.26 -8.45
CA PHE A 662 26.39 -23.87 -8.07
C PHE A 662 26.73 -22.90 -9.21
N PRO A 663 25.80 -22.06 -9.67
CA PRO A 663 26.06 -21.04 -10.70
C PRO A 663 26.78 -19.80 -10.13
N THR A 664 27.78 -20.03 -9.27
CA THR A 664 28.71 -19.02 -8.80
C THR A 664 29.91 -18.93 -9.75
N PRO A 665 30.69 -17.83 -9.76
CA PRO A 665 31.86 -17.71 -10.63
C PRO A 665 32.91 -18.82 -10.44
N ASN A 666 33.03 -19.37 -9.24
CA ASN A 666 33.93 -20.49 -8.90
C ASN A 666 33.27 -21.88 -9.03
N GLY A 667 31.99 -21.97 -9.41
CA GLY A 667 31.25 -23.24 -9.50
C GLY A 667 30.95 -23.91 -8.15
N ARG A 668 31.21 -23.23 -7.03
CA ARG A 668 31.08 -23.74 -5.65
C ARG A 668 30.23 -22.80 -4.79
N ALA A 669 29.56 -23.35 -3.79
CA ALA A 669 28.88 -22.52 -2.81
C ALA A 669 29.91 -21.82 -1.89
N ASN A 670 29.61 -20.61 -1.45
CA ASN A 670 30.52 -19.79 -0.65
C ASN A 670 29.97 -19.63 0.76
N PHE A 671 30.72 -20.13 1.75
CA PHE A 671 30.50 -19.74 3.14
C PHE A 671 30.83 -18.26 3.31
N VAL A 672 30.00 -17.57 4.10
CA VAL A 672 30.15 -16.13 4.35
C VAL A 672 30.46 -15.90 5.82
N ARG A 673 31.55 -15.20 6.08
CA ARG A 673 31.89 -14.70 7.41
C ARG A 673 30.85 -13.68 7.87
N VAL A 674 30.17 -13.98 8.97
CA VAL A 674 29.11 -13.16 9.55
C VAL A 674 29.39 -12.97 11.04
N GLN A 675 29.44 -11.70 11.45
CA GLN A 675 29.73 -11.32 12.82
C GLN A 675 28.43 -11.02 13.56
N PRO A 676 28.18 -11.65 14.72
CA PRO A 676 27.08 -11.25 15.57
C PRO A 676 27.29 -9.81 16.04
N ARG A 677 26.20 -9.07 16.18
CA ARG A 677 26.26 -7.72 16.75
C ARG A 677 26.14 -7.83 18.25
N GLU A 678 27.10 -7.26 18.96
CA GLU A 678 26.95 -6.99 20.38
C GLU A 678 25.78 -6.02 20.60
N ARG A 679 24.89 -6.35 21.52
CA ARG A 679 23.75 -5.51 21.89
C ARG A 679 23.63 -5.46 23.39
N GLU A 680 24.18 -4.39 23.99
CA GLU A 680 23.87 -4.02 25.36
C GLU A 680 22.65 -3.09 25.36
N LEU A 681 21.57 -3.54 25.98
CA LEU A 681 20.40 -2.70 26.22
C LEU A 681 20.61 -1.91 27.50
N ALA A 682 20.45 -0.60 27.43
CA ALA A 682 20.41 0.23 28.62
C ALA A 682 19.28 -0.24 29.56
N GLU A 683 19.47 -0.08 30.86
CA GLU A 683 18.47 -0.45 31.86
C GLU A 683 17.11 0.20 31.56
N GLY A 684 16.03 -0.58 31.66
CA GLY A 684 14.66 -0.14 31.35
C GLY A 684 14.31 -0.02 29.87
N ARG A 685 15.22 -0.38 28.95
CA ARG A 685 14.95 -0.41 27.50
C ARG A 685 14.66 -1.82 26.99
N PHE A 686 13.87 -1.89 25.92
CA PHE A 686 13.45 -3.12 25.27
C PHE A 686 13.70 -3.08 23.76
N LEU A 687 13.88 -4.24 23.15
CA LEU A 687 13.90 -4.40 21.69
C LEU A 687 12.48 -4.59 21.16
N LEU A 688 11.97 -3.62 20.43
CA LEU A 688 10.68 -3.72 19.74
C LEU A 688 10.89 -4.22 18.31
N SER A 689 10.12 -5.24 17.92
CA SER A 689 9.95 -5.66 16.53
C SER A 689 8.49 -5.57 16.10
N THR A 690 8.26 -5.51 14.79
CA THR A 690 6.90 -5.46 14.25
C THR A 690 6.38 -6.84 13.83
N ARG A 691 5.09 -7.08 14.10
CA ARG A 691 4.40 -8.30 13.70
C ARG A 691 3.13 -8.01 12.93
N ARG A 692 2.58 -9.04 12.28
CA ARG A 692 1.32 -8.94 11.54
C ARG A 692 0.25 -9.67 12.35
N GLY A 693 -0.96 -9.10 12.38
CA GLY A 693 -2.19 -9.72 12.88
C GLY A 693 -3.02 -10.24 11.72
N LYS A 694 -4.35 -10.30 11.84
CA LYS A 694 -5.21 -10.67 10.69
C LYS A 694 -5.32 -9.53 9.68
N GLN A 695 -4.30 -9.43 8.86
CA GLN A 695 -4.09 -8.39 7.86
C GLN A 695 -3.40 -8.99 6.63
N PHE A 696 -3.35 -8.21 5.55
CA PHE A 696 -2.52 -8.50 4.40
C PHE A 696 -1.65 -7.28 4.12
N ASN A 697 -0.36 -7.35 4.49
CA ASN A 697 0.52 -6.18 4.57
C ASN A 697 -0.13 -5.08 5.42
N SER A 698 -0.21 -3.82 4.95
CA SER A 698 -0.90 -2.73 5.67
C SER A 698 -2.43 -2.83 5.65
N MET A 699 -3.03 -3.75 4.89
CA MET A 699 -4.49 -3.90 4.82
C MET A 699 -5.02 -4.73 5.99
N VAL A 700 -5.51 -4.05 7.03
CA VAL A 700 -6.14 -4.71 8.19
C VAL A 700 -7.50 -5.31 7.82
N TRP A 701 -7.68 -6.62 8.04
CA TRP A 701 -8.96 -7.31 7.80
C TRP A 701 -9.80 -7.47 9.06
N ARG A 702 -9.13 -7.59 10.22
CA ARG A 702 -9.75 -7.64 11.54
C ARG A 702 -8.98 -6.77 12.52
N ALA A 703 -9.73 -6.06 13.37
CA ALA A 703 -9.16 -5.35 14.50
C ALA A 703 -8.56 -6.33 15.53
N LYS A 704 -9.19 -7.48 15.73
CA LYS A 704 -8.73 -8.52 16.65
C LYS A 704 -8.06 -9.67 15.90
N ASP A 705 -6.86 -10.04 16.30
CA ASP A 705 -6.14 -11.19 15.77
C ASP A 705 -6.78 -12.50 16.30
N PRO A 706 -7.28 -13.38 15.44
CA PRO A 706 -7.93 -14.61 15.86
C PRO A 706 -6.97 -15.67 16.43
N LEU A 707 -5.65 -15.55 16.25
CA LEU A 707 -4.68 -16.52 16.79
C LEU A 707 -4.21 -16.12 18.20
N THR A 708 -3.96 -14.84 18.43
CA THR A 708 -3.49 -14.32 19.72
C THR A 708 -4.60 -13.74 20.60
N GLY A 709 -5.75 -13.40 20.00
CA GLY A 709 -6.81 -12.68 20.68
C GLY A 709 -6.48 -11.21 20.99
N ALA A 710 -5.41 -10.67 20.40
CA ALA A 710 -4.94 -9.31 20.64
C ALA A 710 -5.66 -8.29 19.76
N ASP A 711 -5.92 -7.11 20.32
CA ASP A 711 -6.37 -5.93 19.57
C ASP A 711 -5.18 -5.17 18.95
N ARG A 712 -5.45 -4.24 18.02
CA ARG A 712 -4.39 -3.57 17.24
C ARG A 712 -3.41 -2.74 18.07
N ASP A 713 -3.82 -2.27 19.23
CA ASP A 713 -3.00 -1.51 20.17
C ASP A 713 -2.20 -2.40 21.14
N ALA A 714 -2.13 -3.72 20.91
CA ALA A 714 -1.41 -4.64 21.77
C ALA A 714 0.12 -4.45 21.71
N LEU A 715 0.72 -4.36 22.91
CA LEU A 715 2.16 -4.52 23.16
C LEU A 715 2.40 -5.92 23.73
N PHE A 716 2.87 -6.83 22.89
CA PHE A 716 3.24 -8.18 23.32
C PHE A 716 4.49 -8.11 24.20
N MET A 717 4.39 -8.66 25.41
CA MET A 717 5.42 -8.57 26.43
C MET A 717 5.52 -9.89 27.22
N ALA A 718 6.73 -10.29 27.60
CA ALA A 718 6.93 -11.44 28.47
C ALA A 718 6.36 -11.16 29.88
N PRO A 719 5.72 -12.14 30.55
CA PRO A 719 5.20 -11.95 31.91
C PRO A 719 6.26 -11.48 32.93
N SER A 720 7.51 -11.90 32.78
CA SER A 720 8.62 -11.47 33.64
C SER A 720 8.94 -9.99 33.49
N ASP A 721 8.91 -9.48 32.25
CA ASP A 721 9.18 -8.07 31.96
C ASP A 721 8.03 -7.20 32.47
N ALA A 722 6.78 -7.63 32.24
CA ALA A 722 5.60 -6.96 32.75
C ALA A 722 5.64 -6.86 34.29
N HIS A 723 5.96 -7.97 34.97
CA HIS A 723 6.11 -7.98 36.42
C HIS A 723 7.24 -7.06 36.90
N GLY A 724 8.38 -7.02 36.19
CA GLY A 724 9.49 -6.10 36.47
C GLY A 724 9.10 -4.62 36.38
N LEU A 725 8.12 -4.29 35.54
CA LEU A 725 7.55 -2.95 35.39
C LEU A 725 6.30 -2.69 36.24
N GLY A 726 5.83 -3.68 37.02
CA GLY A 726 4.58 -3.58 37.79
C GLY A 726 3.31 -3.55 36.93
N LEU A 727 3.34 -4.15 35.74
CA LEU A 727 2.25 -4.18 34.75
C LEU A 727 1.57 -5.55 34.68
N GLY A 728 0.28 -5.56 34.37
CA GLY A 728 -0.54 -6.74 34.08
C GLY A 728 -1.14 -6.75 32.66
N GLU A 729 -1.85 -7.83 32.32
CA GLU A 729 -2.61 -7.95 31.06
C GLU A 729 -3.63 -6.81 30.93
N GLY A 730 -3.59 -6.08 29.81
CA GLY A 730 -4.53 -5.02 29.48
C GLY A 730 -4.15 -3.63 30.02
N ASP A 731 -3.11 -3.51 30.82
CA ASP A 731 -2.65 -2.22 31.34
C ASP A 731 -2.25 -1.27 30.22
N ALA A 732 -2.66 0.00 30.34
CA ALA A 732 -2.33 1.03 29.37
C ALA A 732 -0.89 1.52 29.57
N VAL A 733 -0.16 1.61 28.47
CA VAL A 733 1.24 2.05 28.46
C VAL A 733 1.49 3.02 27.32
N LEU A 734 2.55 3.81 27.48
CA LEU A 734 3.12 4.61 26.42
C LEU A 734 4.46 3.98 26.03
N VAL A 735 4.57 3.57 24.77
CA VAL A 735 5.81 3.05 24.19
C VAL A 735 6.51 4.21 23.50
N ARG A 736 7.76 4.47 23.86
CA ARG A 736 8.52 5.63 23.37
C ARG A 736 9.87 5.22 22.79
N SER A 737 10.21 5.78 21.63
CA SER A 737 11.56 5.73 21.06
C SER A 737 12.12 7.15 20.91
N GLU A 738 13.26 7.29 20.23
CA GLU A 738 13.84 8.60 19.93
C GLU A 738 13.04 9.41 18.90
N VAL A 739 12.22 8.74 18.07
CA VAL A 739 11.49 9.38 16.95
C VAL A 739 10.01 9.62 17.24
N GLY A 740 9.46 9.00 18.29
CA GLY A 740 8.06 9.16 18.60
C GLY A 740 7.57 8.30 19.76
N GLU A 741 6.26 8.33 19.96
CA GLU A 741 5.57 7.55 20.98
C GLU A 741 4.22 7.03 20.49
N VAL A 742 3.79 5.90 21.03
CA VAL A 742 2.50 5.27 20.72
C VAL A 742 1.86 4.73 22.00
N ARG A 743 0.54 4.93 22.14
CA ARG A 743 -0.24 4.32 23.23
C ARG A 743 -0.54 2.87 22.89
N ALA A 744 -0.36 1.99 23.86
CA ALA A 744 -0.60 0.57 23.71
C ALA A 744 -1.21 -0.04 24.97
N ARG A 745 -1.64 -1.30 24.88
CA ARG A 745 -2.06 -2.12 26.00
C ARG A 745 -1.22 -3.38 26.09
N VAL A 746 -0.79 -3.71 27.31
CA VAL A 746 0.04 -4.90 27.55
C VAL A 746 -0.74 -6.15 27.16
N LYS A 747 -0.10 -7.00 26.35
CA LYS A 747 -0.56 -8.35 26.01
C LYS A 747 0.52 -9.33 26.44
N LEU A 748 0.24 -10.10 27.49
CA LEU A 748 1.16 -11.10 27.99
C LEU A 748 1.34 -12.22 26.95
N ALA A 749 2.59 -12.56 26.67
CA ALA A 749 2.97 -13.41 25.57
C ALA A 749 4.14 -14.33 25.96
N THR A 750 4.12 -15.58 25.50
CA THR A 750 5.25 -16.51 25.65
C THR A 750 6.37 -16.11 24.70
N MET A 751 7.20 -15.16 25.11
CA MET A 751 8.31 -14.64 24.31
C MET A 751 9.58 -14.48 25.14
N ARG A 752 10.71 -14.33 24.45
CA ARG A 752 12.01 -14.07 25.07
C ARG A 752 11.98 -12.71 25.80
N PRO A 753 12.23 -12.66 27.13
CA PRO A 753 12.32 -11.42 27.89
C PRO A 753 13.31 -10.41 27.30
N GLY A 754 13.06 -9.12 27.49
CA GLY A 754 13.81 -8.01 26.90
C GLY A 754 13.39 -7.66 25.46
N ASN A 755 12.47 -8.43 24.86
CA ASN A 755 11.88 -8.14 23.56
C ASN A 755 10.40 -7.80 23.69
N LEU A 756 9.91 -6.99 22.77
CA LEU A 756 8.52 -6.59 22.62
C LEU A 756 8.09 -6.78 21.16
N GLN A 757 6.79 -6.98 20.95
CA GLN A 757 6.20 -6.89 19.62
C GLN A 757 4.98 -5.98 19.60
N MET A 758 4.81 -5.25 18.50
CA MET A 758 3.59 -4.49 18.20
C MET A 758 3.13 -4.77 16.77
N PHE A 759 1.85 -4.55 16.51
CA PHE A 759 1.32 -4.71 15.18
C PHE A 759 1.86 -3.63 14.22
N PHE A 760 2.17 -4.05 13.01
CA PHE A 760 2.38 -3.18 11.86
C PHE A 760 1.02 -2.84 11.23
N PRO A 761 0.72 -1.59 10.86
CA PRO A 761 1.60 -0.42 10.86
C PRO A 761 1.58 0.42 12.14
N GLU A 762 0.82 0.03 13.17
CA GLU A 762 0.63 0.79 14.41
C GLU A 762 1.94 1.11 15.15
N ALA A 763 2.97 0.28 14.97
CA ALA A 763 4.30 0.49 15.50
C ALA A 763 5.15 1.53 14.73
N ASN A 764 4.83 1.86 13.47
CA ASN A 764 5.66 2.72 12.62
C ASN A 764 6.03 4.08 13.25
N PRO A 765 5.18 4.75 14.07
CA PRO A 765 5.54 6.00 14.74
C PRO A 765 6.74 5.91 15.69
N VAL A 766 7.09 4.72 16.19
CA VAL A 766 8.24 4.54 17.10
C VAL A 766 9.44 3.88 16.42
N ILE A 767 9.34 3.52 15.14
CA ILE A 767 10.45 2.94 14.38
C ILE A 767 11.22 4.07 13.67
N PRO A 768 12.54 4.21 13.88
CA PRO A 768 13.33 5.25 13.22
C PRO A 768 13.54 4.96 11.73
N THR A 769 13.57 6.02 10.93
CA THR A 769 13.96 5.98 9.50
C THR A 769 15.49 6.02 9.33
N GLY A 770 15.97 5.94 8.09
CA GLY A 770 17.40 6.08 7.75
C GLY A 770 18.27 4.84 7.97
N SER A 771 17.96 3.98 8.94
CA SER A 771 18.69 2.73 9.16
C SER A 771 18.30 1.66 8.14
N ARG A 772 19.28 1.14 7.39
CA ARG A 772 19.07 0.17 6.30
C ARG A 772 20.14 -0.90 6.24
N ASP A 773 19.77 -2.06 5.72
CA ASP A 773 20.74 -3.05 5.29
C ASP A 773 21.68 -2.46 4.22
N PRO A 774 23.01 -2.56 4.37
CA PRO A 774 23.95 -1.87 3.49
C PRO A 774 24.01 -2.45 2.07
N VAL A 775 23.52 -3.67 1.85
CA VAL A 775 23.55 -4.33 0.54
C VAL A 775 22.19 -4.23 -0.15
N ALA A 776 21.14 -4.57 0.57
CA ALA A 776 19.78 -4.68 0.05
C ALA A 776 18.94 -3.42 0.24
N LEU A 777 19.42 -2.43 1.00
CA LEU A 777 18.74 -1.15 1.25
C LEU A 777 17.32 -1.29 1.83
N VAL A 778 17.01 -2.44 2.44
CA VAL A 778 15.76 -2.64 3.19
C VAL A 778 15.84 -1.82 4.48
N PRO A 779 14.77 -1.10 4.87
CA PRO A 779 14.76 -0.40 6.16
C PRO A 779 14.66 -1.38 7.32
N ASP A 780 15.24 -0.99 8.46
CA ASP A 780 15.06 -1.68 9.73
C ASP A 780 13.65 -1.40 10.28
N TYR A 781 12.88 -2.44 10.59
CA TYR A 781 11.54 -2.30 11.20
C TYR A 781 11.55 -2.62 12.69
N ASN A 782 12.70 -2.45 13.34
CA ASN A 782 12.90 -2.65 14.76
C ASN A 782 13.33 -1.34 15.42
N ALA A 783 13.12 -1.26 16.72
CA ALA A 783 13.51 -0.09 17.51
C ALA A 783 13.93 -0.49 18.93
N THR A 784 14.73 0.35 19.56
CA THR A 784 14.93 0.32 21.01
C THR A 784 13.92 1.27 21.65
N VAL A 785 13.11 0.78 22.58
CA VAL A 785 12.01 1.53 23.19
C VAL A 785 12.05 1.51 24.71
N GLU A 786 11.43 2.50 25.31
CA GLU A 786 11.05 2.55 26.72
C GLU A 786 9.54 2.29 26.84
N VAL A 787 9.12 1.64 27.92
CA VAL A 787 7.70 1.41 28.23
C VAL A 787 7.34 2.13 29.52
N LEU A 788 6.42 3.10 29.41
CA LEU A 788 5.98 3.94 30.52
C LEU A 788 4.55 3.56 30.93
N PRO A 789 4.30 3.16 32.19
CA PRO A 789 2.95 2.94 32.69
C PRO A 789 2.12 4.22 32.60
N LEU A 790 0.95 4.15 31.97
CA LEU A 790 -0.04 5.21 32.07
C LEU A 790 -0.91 4.87 33.27
N GLY A 791 -0.66 5.53 34.41
CA GLY A 791 -1.47 5.32 35.62
C GLY A 791 -2.97 5.39 35.30
N LEU A 792 -3.77 4.55 35.97
CA LEU A 792 -5.21 4.38 35.75
C LEU A 792 -5.93 5.74 35.77
N ALA A 793 -6.04 6.40 34.62
CA ALA A 793 -7.04 7.45 34.41
C ALA A 793 -8.38 6.73 34.28
N GLU A 794 -9.33 7.08 35.15
CA GLU A 794 -10.62 6.42 35.29
C GLU A 794 -11.33 6.15 33.94
N PRO A 795 -12.08 5.04 33.83
CA PRO A 795 -12.84 4.74 32.62
C PRO A 795 -14.00 5.74 32.46
N SER A 796 -13.89 6.67 31.51
CA SER A 796 -15.03 7.47 31.08
C SER A 796 -15.99 6.61 30.23
N TYR A 797 -16.95 6.01 30.93
CA TYR A 797 -18.33 5.67 30.56
C TYR A 797 -18.68 5.29 29.08
N SER A 798 -18.93 3.99 28.92
CA SER A 798 -20.13 3.34 28.35
C SER A 798 -20.85 3.94 27.13
N ALA A 799 -20.98 3.11 26.11
CA ALA A 799 -22.04 3.15 25.11
C ALA A 799 -23.43 3.29 25.75
N SER A 800 -24.26 4.17 25.20
CA SER A 800 -25.64 4.41 25.63
C SER A 800 -26.60 3.38 25.05
N ASP A 801 -27.25 2.59 25.90
CA ASP A 801 -28.58 2.01 25.68
C ASP A 801 -29.63 3.03 26.20
N PRO A 802 -30.63 3.45 25.41
CA PRO A 802 -31.61 4.44 25.83
C PRO A 802 -32.79 3.77 26.53
N ARG A 803 -32.87 3.89 27.87
CA ARG A 803 -34.13 3.81 28.61
C ARG A 803 -34.00 4.35 30.05
N GLU A 804 -34.99 5.18 30.40
CA GLU A 804 -35.49 5.51 31.75
C GLU A 804 -34.90 6.69 32.57
N THR A 805 -35.64 7.81 32.46
CA THR A 805 -36.29 8.61 33.53
C THR A 805 -35.46 9.38 34.57
N SER A 806 -35.53 10.71 34.45
CA SER A 806 -36.01 11.67 35.47
C SER A 806 -35.44 11.58 36.89
N ARG A 807 -34.56 12.53 37.27
CA ARG A 807 -34.79 13.49 38.39
C ARG A 807 -33.60 14.45 38.59
N THR A 808 -33.95 15.72 38.79
CA THR A 808 -33.08 16.88 39.05
C THR A 808 -32.26 16.74 40.36
N PRO A 809 -30.99 17.17 40.42
CA PRO A 809 -30.27 17.30 41.68
C PRO A 809 -30.43 18.71 42.31
N PRO A 810 -30.53 18.83 43.64
CA PRO A 810 -30.48 20.11 44.34
C PRO A 810 -29.04 20.55 44.65
N ARG A 811 -28.92 21.86 44.85
CA ARG A 811 -27.72 22.68 45.13
C ARG A 811 -26.84 22.15 46.27
N ALA A 812 -25.52 22.23 46.08
CA ALA A 812 -24.53 22.19 47.16
C ALA A 812 -23.77 23.54 47.25
N SER A 813 -23.62 23.97 48.49
CA SER A 813 -23.15 25.26 48.99
C SER A 813 -21.63 25.43 48.98
N ARG A 814 -21.23 26.70 48.87
CA ARG A 814 -19.87 27.26 48.89
C ARG A 814 -19.09 26.90 50.16
N ILE A 815 -17.81 26.57 49.99
CA ILE A 815 -16.75 26.82 50.99
C ILE A 815 -15.72 27.72 50.33
N ALA A 816 -15.44 28.85 50.98
CA ALA A 816 -14.53 29.89 50.56
C ALA A 816 -13.15 29.72 51.22
N LEU A 817 -12.09 29.99 50.46
CA LEU A 817 -10.76 30.36 50.98
C LEU A 817 -10.24 31.60 50.23
N PRO A 818 -9.39 32.44 50.87
CA PRO A 818 -9.43 33.88 50.69
C PRO A 818 -8.33 34.45 49.78
N GLY A 819 -8.68 35.54 49.10
CA GLY A 819 -7.88 36.77 49.07
C GLY A 819 -6.65 36.83 48.17
N GLY A 820 -6.86 37.28 46.93
CA GLY A 820 -5.80 37.77 46.04
C GLY A 820 -6.42 38.35 44.77
N GLU A 821 -6.95 39.57 44.85
CA GLU A 821 -7.58 40.28 43.73
C GLU A 821 -6.57 40.60 42.62
N GLN A 822 -6.63 39.84 41.52
CA GLN A 822 -6.31 40.35 40.20
C GLN A 822 -7.55 40.18 39.33
N ARG A 823 -8.17 41.31 38.92
CA ARG A 823 -9.25 41.34 37.93
C ARG A 823 -8.77 40.71 36.62
N ARG A 824 -9.02 39.41 36.43
CA ARG A 824 -8.96 38.77 35.12
C ARG A 824 -10.13 39.26 34.30
N GLN A 825 -9.84 40.05 33.27
CA GLN A 825 -10.79 40.33 32.20
C GLN A 825 -11.28 39.00 31.60
N PRO A 826 -12.56 38.87 31.20
CA PRO A 826 -13.01 37.69 30.48
C PRO A 826 -12.19 37.56 29.19
N ILE A 827 -11.46 36.46 29.07
CA ILE A 827 -10.75 36.09 27.85
C ILE A 827 -11.81 35.98 26.76
N ARG A 828 -11.85 36.96 25.85
CA ARG A 828 -12.56 36.84 24.57
C ARG A 828 -11.95 35.64 23.85
N GLN A 829 -12.75 34.62 23.59
CA GLN A 829 -12.37 33.57 22.64
C GLN A 829 -12.02 34.25 21.30
N PRO A 830 -10.89 33.92 20.67
CA PRO A 830 -10.59 34.42 19.34
C PRO A 830 -11.67 33.93 18.36
N SER A 831 -12.35 34.86 17.70
CA SER A 831 -13.28 34.55 16.61
C SER A 831 -12.53 33.83 15.49
N SER A 832 -13.11 32.77 14.93
CA SER A 832 -12.58 32.09 13.74
C SER A 832 -12.30 33.10 12.62
N PRO A 833 -11.15 33.01 11.93
CA PRO A 833 -10.86 33.89 10.80
C PRO A 833 -11.90 33.67 9.69
N THR A 834 -12.41 34.76 9.14
CA THR A 834 -13.35 34.72 8.00
C THR A 834 -12.51 34.52 6.73
N PRO A 835 -12.82 33.53 5.86
CA PRO A 835 -12.04 33.28 4.65
C PRO A 835 -12.17 34.45 3.66
N SER A 836 -11.14 34.67 2.83
CA SER A 836 -11.23 35.61 1.70
C SER A 836 -12.24 35.10 0.67
N ALA A 837 -13.01 36.01 0.07
CA ALA A 837 -14.04 35.67 -0.90
C ALA A 837 -14.25 36.76 -1.95
N SER A 838 -14.60 36.36 -3.17
CA SER A 838 -15.07 37.26 -4.23
C SER A 838 -16.59 37.42 -4.12
N GLY A 839 -17.10 38.66 -4.23
CA GLY A 839 -18.53 38.93 -4.25
C GLY A 839 -19.10 38.84 -5.65
N ILE A 840 -20.27 38.21 -5.83
CA ILE A 840 -20.98 38.13 -7.11
C ILE A 840 -22.38 38.70 -6.96
N VAL A 841 -22.71 39.70 -7.78
CA VAL A 841 -24.05 40.30 -7.88
C VAL A 841 -24.69 39.87 -9.18
N LEU A 842 -25.84 39.19 -9.10
CA LEU A 842 -26.61 38.76 -10.27
C LEU A 842 -27.56 39.88 -10.72
N ALA A 843 -27.23 40.54 -11.84
CA ALA A 843 -27.95 41.72 -12.36
C ALA A 843 -28.59 41.46 -13.75
N GLY A 844 -28.92 40.21 -14.09
CA GLY A 844 -29.42 39.78 -15.41
C GLY A 844 -30.95 39.66 -15.58
N GLY A 845 -31.75 40.06 -14.58
CA GLY A 845 -33.20 39.88 -14.58
C GLY A 845 -33.96 40.79 -15.57
N ARG A 846 -35.13 40.34 -16.07
CA ARG A 846 -35.97 41.13 -17.02
C ARG A 846 -36.84 42.21 -16.36
N SER A 847 -36.87 42.29 -15.03
CA SER A 847 -37.72 43.22 -14.27
C SER A 847 -39.19 43.23 -14.72
N SER A 848 -39.68 42.09 -15.25
CA SER A 848 -40.96 42.02 -15.97
C SER A 848 -42.19 42.26 -15.09
N ARG A 849 -42.07 42.06 -13.78
CA ARG A 849 -43.11 42.36 -12.78
C ARG A 849 -43.11 43.82 -12.32
N PHE A 850 -41.98 44.51 -12.49
CA PHE A 850 -41.75 45.88 -12.04
C PHE A 850 -42.09 46.92 -13.14
N GLY A 851 -42.16 46.50 -14.40
CA GLY A 851 -42.58 47.34 -15.54
C GLY A 851 -41.50 48.28 -16.12
N ARG A 852 -40.38 48.48 -15.42
CA ARG A 852 -39.17 49.21 -15.86
C ARG A 852 -37.91 48.64 -15.19
N ASP A 853 -36.73 49.19 -15.47
CA ASP A 853 -35.47 48.68 -14.91
C ASP A 853 -35.39 48.88 -13.39
N LYS A 854 -35.79 47.86 -12.62
CA LYS A 854 -35.85 47.91 -11.15
C LYS A 854 -34.49 48.19 -10.50
N LEU A 855 -33.40 47.72 -11.13
CA LEU A 855 -32.05 47.87 -10.58
C LEU A 855 -31.56 49.33 -10.61
N ALA A 856 -32.13 50.14 -11.50
CA ALA A 856 -31.85 51.56 -11.67
C ALA A 856 -32.64 52.47 -10.73
N GLU A 857 -33.69 51.96 -10.08
CA GLU A 857 -34.57 52.78 -9.23
C GLU A 857 -33.84 53.29 -7.98
N PRO A 858 -34.09 54.54 -7.58
CA PRO A 858 -33.47 55.10 -6.40
C PRO A 858 -34.12 54.58 -5.11
N LEU A 859 -33.33 53.99 -4.24
CA LEU A 859 -33.62 53.76 -2.82
C LEU A 859 -32.58 54.55 -2.01
N ASP A 860 -33.03 55.41 -1.09
CA ASP A 860 -32.17 56.36 -0.37
C ASP A 860 -31.25 57.19 -1.29
N GLY A 861 -31.79 57.60 -2.44
CA GLY A 861 -31.09 58.43 -3.42
C GLY A 861 -30.02 57.71 -4.25
N ARG A 862 -29.97 56.37 -4.25
CA ARG A 862 -29.02 55.56 -5.05
C ARG A 862 -29.71 54.37 -5.73
N PRO A 863 -29.23 53.91 -6.90
CA PRO A 863 -29.79 52.72 -7.54
C PRO A 863 -29.80 51.49 -6.61
N ILE A 864 -30.85 50.68 -6.64
CA ILE A 864 -30.98 49.43 -5.85
C ILE A 864 -29.70 48.58 -5.96
N LEU A 865 -29.18 48.41 -7.19
CA LEU A 865 -27.98 47.61 -7.45
C LEU A 865 -26.75 48.10 -6.68
N HIS A 866 -26.64 49.40 -6.44
CA HIS A 866 -25.48 49.98 -5.71
C HIS A 866 -25.44 49.52 -4.26
N HIS A 867 -26.59 49.28 -3.64
CA HIS A 867 -26.68 48.81 -2.25
C HIS A 867 -26.12 47.39 -2.12
N ALA A 868 -26.53 46.47 -3.00
CA ALA A 868 -26.01 45.11 -3.03
C ALA A 868 -24.49 45.05 -3.30
N ILE A 869 -24.01 45.87 -4.23
CA ILE A 869 -22.58 46.01 -4.54
C ILE A 869 -21.79 46.48 -3.31
N ARG A 870 -22.27 47.51 -2.61
CA ARG A 870 -21.58 48.05 -1.43
C ARG A 870 -21.60 47.09 -0.25
N ALA A 871 -22.70 46.34 -0.06
CA ALA A 871 -22.76 45.30 0.95
C ALA A 871 -21.68 44.24 0.74
N LEU A 872 -21.53 43.72 -0.49
CA LEU A 872 -20.46 42.77 -0.82
C LEU A 872 -19.06 43.40 -0.75
N ALA A 873 -18.88 44.64 -1.21
CA ALA A 873 -17.60 45.34 -1.15
C ALA A 873 -17.06 45.52 0.28
N SER A 874 -17.95 45.49 1.29
CA SER A 874 -17.57 45.58 2.71
C SER A 874 -17.09 44.25 3.30
N VAL A 875 -17.27 43.12 2.59
CA VAL A 875 -16.99 41.76 3.10
C VAL A 875 -16.03 40.98 2.20
N CYS A 876 -16.04 41.25 0.89
CA CYS A 876 -15.30 40.53 -0.14
C CYS A 876 -14.06 41.29 -0.61
N THR A 877 -13.10 40.61 -1.23
CA THR A 877 -11.84 41.20 -1.75
C THR A 877 -11.99 41.81 -3.15
N GLU A 878 -13.06 41.47 -3.86
CA GLU A 878 -13.50 42.07 -5.12
C GLU A 878 -15.02 41.91 -5.25
N VAL A 879 -15.64 42.68 -6.14
CA VAL A 879 -17.06 42.52 -6.52
C VAL A 879 -17.19 42.34 -8.03
N ILE A 880 -17.93 41.31 -8.43
CA ILE A 880 -18.23 40.97 -9.82
C ILE A 880 -19.72 41.18 -10.04
N VAL A 881 -20.06 42.07 -10.97
CA VAL A 881 -21.45 42.34 -11.36
C VAL A 881 -21.72 41.62 -12.68
N VAL A 882 -22.65 40.68 -12.67
CA VAL A 882 -23.02 39.90 -13.84
C VAL A 882 -24.21 40.55 -14.55
N VAL A 883 -23.98 41.08 -15.73
CA VAL A 883 -24.92 41.92 -16.49
C VAL A 883 -25.37 41.23 -17.78
N PRO A 884 -26.55 41.56 -18.35
CA PRO A 884 -26.97 41.03 -19.64
C PRO A 884 -26.09 41.56 -20.79
N ALA A 885 -26.20 40.97 -21.99
CA ALA A 885 -25.40 41.37 -23.17
C ALA A 885 -25.58 42.85 -23.58
N GLY A 886 -26.71 43.47 -23.22
CA GLY A 886 -26.98 44.89 -23.47
C GLY A 886 -26.37 45.85 -22.45
N GLY A 887 -25.67 45.37 -21.43
CA GLY A 887 -25.13 46.20 -20.34
C GLY A 887 -26.20 46.69 -19.37
N LEU A 888 -25.84 47.66 -18.53
CA LEU A 888 -26.75 48.34 -17.59
C LEU A 888 -27.19 49.69 -18.17
N SER A 889 -28.38 50.16 -17.77
CA SER A 889 -28.92 51.45 -18.19
C SER A 889 -28.37 52.65 -17.41
N PHE A 890 -27.51 52.41 -16.42
CA PHE A 890 -26.95 53.40 -15.49
C PHE A 890 -25.52 53.02 -15.07
N ASP A 891 -24.79 53.99 -14.52
CA ASP A 891 -23.40 53.80 -14.10
C ASP A 891 -23.27 53.05 -12.78
N LEU A 892 -22.21 52.23 -12.68
CA LEU A 892 -21.83 51.52 -11.46
C LEU A 892 -21.03 52.44 -10.51
N PRO A 893 -21.05 52.18 -9.20
CA PRO A 893 -20.32 53.00 -8.24
C PRO A 893 -18.81 52.90 -8.47
N THR A 894 -18.13 54.05 -8.50
CA THR A 894 -16.67 54.15 -8.72
C THR A 894 -15.89 54.31 -7.41
N ASP A 895 -16.57 54.61 -6.31
CA ASP A 895 -16.03 54.85 -4.96
C ASP A 895 -16.18 53.62 -4.06
N LEU A 896 -15.53 52.51 -4.44
CA LEU A 896 -15.52 51.27 -3.67
C LEU A 896 -14.15 50.99 -3.04
N PRO A 897 -14.11 50.35 -1.85
CA PRO A 897 -12.85 49.98 -1.19
C PRO A 897 -12.15 48.78 -1.86
N VAL A 898 -12.79 48.12 -2.82
CA VAL A 898 -12.31 46.94 -3.52
C VAL A 898 -12.57 47.02 -5.03
N PRO A 899 -11.80 46.30 -5.87
CA PRO A 899 -12.02 46.29 -7.30
C PRO A 899 -13.42 45.81 -7.69
N LEU A 900 -14.06 46.52 -8.63
CA LEU A 900 -15.32 46.13 -9.24
C LEU A 900 -15.10 45.71 -10.70
N ARG A 901 -15.67 44.57 -11.09
CA ARG A 901 -15.57 44.01 -12.45
C ARG A 901 -16.95 43.70 -12.99
N VAL A 902 -17.15 43.97 -14.27
CA VAL A 902 -18.39 43.66 -14.99
C VAL A 902 -18.16 42.42 -15.86
N VAL A 903 -19.04 41.44 -15.74
CA VAL A 903 -19.02 40.20 -16.54
C VAL A 903 -20.33 40.09 -17.29
N THR A 904 -20.25 39.84 -18.59
CA THR A 904 -21.43 39.69 -19.43
C THR A 904 -21.93 38.25 -19.42
N ASP A 905 -23.21 38.04 -19.16
CA ASP A 905 -23.89 36.76 -19.34
C ASP A 905 -24.02 36.44 -20.84
N ARG A 906 -23.29 35.41 -21.29
CA ARG A 906 -23.24 34.96 -22.69
C ARG A 906 -24.57 34.37 -23.17
N THR A 907 -25.45 33.97 -22.27
CA THR A 907 -26.80 33.48 -22.58
C THR A 907 -27.80 34.42 -21.92
N SER A 908 -27.96 35.62 -22.47
CA SER A 908 -28.85 36.65 -21.90
C SER A 908 -30.24 36.07 -21.58
N PHE A 909 -30.65 36.23 -20.32
CA PHE A 909 -31.90 35.70 -19.77
C PHE A 909 -31.96 34.17 -19.61
N GLY A 910 -30.82 33.49 -19.54
CA GLY A 910 -30.73 32.04 -19.39
C GLY A 910 -31.00 31.51 -17.98
N GLY A 911 -31.16 32.39 -17.00
CA GLY A 911 -31.50 32.08 -15.60
C GLY A 911 -30.36 32.43 -14.62
N PRO A 912 -30.66 32.56 -13.31
CA PRO A 912 -29.69 32.98 -12.29
C PRO A 912 -28.53 32.00 -12.12
N LEU A 913 -28.71 30.71 -12.45
CA LEU A 913 -27.66 29.71 -12.40
C LEU A 913 -26.54 30.01 -13.41
N LEU A 914 -26.87 30.37 -14.65
CA LEU A 914 -25.87 30.69 -15.68
C LEU A 914 -25.14 32.01 -15.36
N GLY A 915 -25.85 32.99 -14.80
CA GLY A 915 -25.24 34.20 -14.27
C GLY A 915 -24.24 33.91 -13.15
N LEU A 916 -24.59 33.01 -12.22
CA LEU A 916 -23.68 32.56 -11.16
C LEU A 916 -22.44 31.90 -11.74
N THR A 917 -22.58 30.98 -12.71
CA THR A 917 -21.44 30.31 -13.35
C THR A 917 -20.50 31.30 -14.03
N ALA A 918 -21.04 32.29 -14.76
CA ALA A 918 -20.24 33.34 -15.39
C ALA A 918 -19.47 34.20 -14.36
N GLY A 919 -20.14 34.58 -13.26
CA GLY A 919 -19.51 35.30 -12.16
C GLY A 919 -18.43 34.46 -11.45
N ALA A 920 -18.73 33.19 -11.18
CA ALA A 920 -17.82 32.26 -10.51
C ALA A 920 -16.57 31.99 -11.36
N ALA A 921 -16.72 31.84 -12.68
CA ALA A 921 -15.60 31.68 -13.61
C ALA A 921 -14.67 32.91 -13.63
N ALA A 922 -15.19 34.11 -13.33
CA ALA A 922 -14.41 35.34 -13.28
C ALA A 922 -13.79 35.64 -11.91
N ALA A 923 -14.28 34.99 -10.84
CA ALA A 923 -13.83 35.19 -9.46
C ALA A 923 -12.39 34.72 -9.24
N ARG A 924 -11.61 35.47 -8.44
CA ARG A 924 -10.22 35.14 -8.11
C ARG A 924 -10.11 34.25 -6.88
N GLU A 925 -10.98 34.44 -5.90
CA GLU A 925 -10.97 33.68 -4.65
C GLU A 925 -11.63 32.30 -4.79
N TRP A 926 -11.28 31.39 -3.87
CA TRP A 926 -11.88 30.05 -3.79
C TRP A 926 -13.31 30.08 -3.25
N TRP A 927 -13.62 31.02 -2.37
CA TRP A 927 -14.95 31.24 -1.85
C TRP A 927 -15.62 32.40 -2.59
N ILE A 928 -16.90 32.23 -2.90
CA ILE A 928 -17.73 33.26 -3.52
C ILE A 928 -18.94 33.54 -2.65
N VAL A 929 -19.33 34.81 -2.54
CA VAL A 929 -20.61 35.21 -1.94
C VAL A 929 -21.52 35.69 -3.06
N VAL A 930 -22.65 35.03 -3.25
CA VAL A 930 -23.58 35.31 -4.35
C VAL A 930 -24.83 35.97 -3.80
N VAL A 931 -25.24 37.09 -4.39
CA VAL A 931 -26.45 37.85 -4.03
C VAL A 931 -27.21 38.31 -5.28
N GLY A 932 -28.49 38.62 -5.12
CA GLY A 932 -29.29 39.25 -6.16
C GLY A 932 -29.00 40.75 -6.24
N GLY A 933 -29.03 41.33 -7.44
CA GLY A 933 -28.88 42.79 -7.61
C GLY A 933 -30.04 43.60 -7.03
N ASP A 934 -31.15 42.94 -6.74
CA ASP A 934 -32.42 43.43 -6.21
C ASP A 934 -32.56 43.25 -4.69
N MET A 935 -31.47 42.95 -3.99
CA MET A 935 -31.43 42.77 -2.53
C MET A 935 -30.74 43.99 -1.88
N PRO A 936 -31.42 45.13 -1.70
CA PRO A 936 -30.76 46.35 -1.21
C PRO A 936 -30.46 46.33 0.30
N LEU A 937 -31.13 45.49 1.08
CA LEU A 937 -31.06 45.50 2.54
C LEU A 937 -30.14 44.39 3.12
N LEU A 938 -29.13 43.97 2.37
CA LEU A 938 -28.15 42.95 2.78
C LEU A 938 -27.33 43.43 3.99
N GLU A 939 -27.38 42.69 5.09
CA GLU A 939 -26.60 42.99 6.30
C GLU A 939 -25.18 42.37 6.22
N PRO A 940 -24.09 43.18 6.21
CA PRO A 940 -22.73 42.66 6.11
C PRO A 940 -22.31 41.68 7.21
N ALA A 941 -22.92 41.76 8.40
CA ALA A 941 -22.68 40.80 9.47
C ALA A 941 -23.20 39.39 9.11
N VAL A 942 -24.34 39.30 8.44
CA VAL A 942 -24.94 38.02 7.99
C VAL A 942 -24.09 37.38 6.87
N LEU A 943 -23.60 38.19 5.93
CA LEU A 943 -22.71 37.71 4.86
C LEU A 943 -21.39 37.16 5.41
N ARG A 944 -20.81 37.82 6.42
CA ARG A 944 -19.62 37.30 7.14
C ARG A 944 -19.92 35.99 7.85
N GLU A 945 -21.12 35.81 8.35
CA GLU A 945 -21.51 34.57 9.02
C GLU A 945 -21.64 33.39 8.05
N LEU A 946 -22.16 33.62 6.84
CA LEU A 946 -22.15 32.61 5.78
C LEU A 946 -20.71 32.16 5.45
N LEU A 947 -19.78 33.11 5.33
CA LEU A 947 -18.37 32.81 5.10
C LEU A 947 -17.69 32.08 6.27
N ARG A 948 -18.06 32.37 7.51
CA ARG A 948 -17.59 31.62 8.67
C ARG A 948 -18.16 30.21 8.73
N ALA A 949 -19.42 30.05 8.31
CA ALA A 949 -20.08 28.75 8.32
C ALA A 949 -19.41 27.75 7.36
N VAL A 950 -18.86 28.23 6.23
CA VAL A 950 -18.10 27.38 5.31
C VAL A 950 -16.67 27.08 5.77
N ALA A 951 -16.06 27.95 6.60
CA ALA A 951 -14.70 27.77 7.10
C ALA A 951 -14.58 26.84 8.33
N GLY A 952 -15.69 26.49 8.98
CA GLY A 952 -15.70 25.66 10.20
C GLY A 952 -15.18 26.37 11.45
N ARG A 953 -15.22 25.68 12.60
CA ARG A 953 -14.56 26.14 13.85
C ARG A 953 -13.21 25.43 14.00
N PRO A 954 -12.18 26.08 14.58
CA PRO A 954 -10.96 25.37 14.95
C PRO A 954 -11.30 24.21 15.90
N GLY A 955 -11.10 22.97 15.45
CA GLY A 955 -11.35 21.75 16.23
C GLY A 955 -12.73 21.11 16.07
N ASP A 956 -13.64 21.67 15.27
CA ASP A 956 -14.92 21.02 14.92
C ASP A 956 -14.75 20.27 13.59
N ARG A 957 -14.63 18.95 13.65
CA ARG A 957 -14.34 18.08 12.49
C ARG A 957 -15.59 17.76 11.64
N ASN A 958 -16.78 18.22 12.06
CA ASN A 958 -18.03 18.06 11.32
C ASN A 958 -18.41 19.37 10.62
N GLY A 959 -17.81 19.69 9.48
CA GLY A 959 -18.39 20.66 8.55
C GLY A 959 -17.41 21.60 7.84
N ALA A 960 -16.68 21.09 6.84
CA ALA A 960 -16.29 21.89 5.68
C ALA A 960 -17.26 21.52 4.55
N GLY A 961 -18.38 22.25 4.44
CA GLY A 961 -19.33 22.05 3.35
C GLY A 961 -18.87 22.75 2.07
N GLN A 962 -19.39 22.32 0.91
CA GLN A 962 -19.16 22.96 -0.40
C GLN A 962 -19.84 24.34 -0.51
N GLY A 963 -20.68 24.71 0.46
CA GLY A 963 -21.30 26.03 0.57
C GLY A 963 -22.02 26.22 1.89
N ALA A 964 -22.59 27.41 2.11
CA ALA A 964 -23.49 27.75 3.20
C ALA A 964 -24.68 28.56 2.69
N ALA A 965 -25.85 28.30 3.28
CA ALA A 965 -27.10 29.00 3.00
C ALA A 965 -27.80 29.39 4.31
N LEU A 966 -28.61 30.44 4.28
CA LEU A 966 -29.47 30.79 5.39
C LEU A 966 -30.66 29.82 5.45
N GLU A 967 -31.02 29.42 6.66
CA GLU A 967 -32.26 28.67 6.92
C GLU A 967 -33.36 29.66 7.34
N LEU A 968 -34.55 29.52 6.77
CA LEU A 968 -35.78 30.20 7.18
C LEU A 968 -36.91 29.17 7.14
N ASN A 969 -37.65 29.02 8.25
CA ASN A 969 -38.75 28.05 8.37
C ASN A 969 -38.33 26.61 7.95
N GLY A 970 -37.11 26.19 8.30
CA GLY A 970 -36.57 24.86 7.98
C GLY A 970 -36.19 24.65 6.51
N THR A 971 -36.21 25.70 5.68
CA THR A 971 -35.87 25.63 4.26
C THR A 971 -34.63 26.47 3.96
N ALA A 972 -33.70 25.91 3.17
CA ALA A 972 -32.52 26.61 2.68
C ALA A 972 -32.90 27.71 1.67
N GLN A 973 -32.41 28.92 1.91
CA GLN A 973 -32.64 30.07 1.04
C GLN A 973 -31.68 30.06 -0.16
N ARG A 974 -32.15 30.63 -1.28
CA ARG A 974 -31.43 30.58 -2.57
C ARG A 974 -30.37 31.65 -2.71
N LEU A 975 -30.56 32.80 -2.05
CA LEU A 975 -29.63 33.91 -1.93
C LEU A 975 -29.91 34.63 -0.59
N PRO A 976 -28.91 35.23 0.06
CA PRO A 976 -27.48 35.15 -0.28
C PRO A 976 -26.90 33.75 0.01
N LEU A 977 -25.89 33.35 -0.77
CA LEU A 977 -25.14 32.09 -0.60
C LEU A 977 -23.65 32.36 -0.45
N ALA A 978 -22.95 31.55 0.34
CA ALA A 978 -21.49 31.41 0.25
C ALA A 978 -21.16 30.05 -0.35
N LEU A 979 -20.42 29.99 -1.45
CA LEU A 979 -20.13 28.72 -2.15
C LEU A 979 -18.64 28.57 -2.42
N HIS A 980 -18.16 27.33 -2.49
CA HIS A 980 -16.84 27.05 -3.04
C HIS A 980 -16.90 27.16 -4.57
N ARG A 981 -16.13 28.07 -5.15
CA ARG A 981 -16.13 28.45 -6.58
C ARG A 981 -16.12 27.24 -7.50
N VAL A 982 -15.17 26.32 -7.31
CA VAL A 982 -14.98 25.16 -8.20
C VAL A 982 -16.13 24.16 -8.09
N ALA A 983 -16.63 23.93 -6.87
CA ALA A 983 -17.74 23.00 -6.66
C ALA A 983 -19.03 23.56 -7.26
N ALA A 984 -19.26 24.86 -7.12
CA ALA A 984 -20.40 25.55 -7.70
C ALA A 984 -20.39 25.50 -9.25
N ILE A 985 -19.23 25.72 -9.88
CA ILE A 985 -19.09 25.63 -11.35
C ILE A 985 -19.39 24.20 -11.83
N ALA A 986 -18.75 23.20 -11.24
CA ALA A 986 -18.94 21.81 -11.64
C ALA A 986 -20.41 21.34 -11.49
N ALA A 987 -21.02 21.65 -10.35
CA ALA A 987 -22.43 21.31 -10.12
C ALA A 987 -23.38 22.07 -11.06
N ALA A 988 -23.08 23.35 -11.36
CA ALA A 988 -23.88 24.13 -12.28
C ALA A 988 -23.78 23.62 -13.73
N ASP A 989 -22.59 23.20 -14.17
CA ASP A 989 -22.37 22.64 -15.51
C ASP A 989 -23.10 21.30 -15.68
N ASP A 990 -23.03 20.43 -14.66
CA ASP A 990 -23.78 19.17 -14.62
C ASP A 990 -25.30 19.42 -14.73
N LEU A 991 -25.84 20.34 -13.93
CA LEU A 991 -27.26 20.70 -13.96
C LEU A 991 -27.66 21.29 -15.31
N ALA A 992 -26.86 22.20 -15.85
CA ALA A 992 -27.11 22.82 -17.15
C ALA A 992 -27.14 21.80 -18.29
N SER A 993 -26.27 20.78 -18.25
CA SER A 993 -26.26 19.68 -19.22
C SER A 993 -27.55 18.84 -19.20
N SER A 994 -28.22 18.77 -18.04
CA SER A 994 -29.50 18.08 -17.84
C SER A 994 -30.74 18.94 -18.12
N GLY A 995 -30.55 20.23 -18.46
CA GLY A 995 -31.63 21.19 -18.69
C GLY A 995 -32.17 21.88 -17.43
N GLU A 996 -31.67 21.53 -16.23
CA GLU A 996 -32.03 22.18 -14.96
C GLU A 996 -31.23 23.48 -14.78
N ARG A 997 -31.92 24.56 -14.37
CA ARG A 997 -31.32 25.93 -14.31
C ARG A 997 -31.65 26.71 -13.05
N SER A 998 -32.20 26.07 -12.02
CA SER A 998 -32.56 26.71 -10.76
C SER A 998 -31.41 26.72 -9.75
N LEU A 999 -31.29 27.81 -8.98
CA LEU A 999 -30.37 27.87 -7.84
C LEU A 999 -30.73 26.89 -6.72
N ARG A 1000 -32.00 26.44 -6.67
CA ARG A 1000 -32.43 25.41 -5.71
C ARG A 1000 -31.76 24.07 -6.01
N ALA A 1001 -31.79 23.63 -7.26
CA ALA A 1001 -31.12 22.40 -7.67
C ALA A 1001 -29.62 22.47 -7.43
N LEU A 1002 -28.99 23.64 -7.58
CA LEU A 1002 -27.58 23.85 -7.23
C LEU A 1002 -27.32 23.63 -5.73
N VAL A 1003 -28.14 24.22 -4.85
CA VAL A 1003 -28.02 24.04 -3.39
C VAL A 1003 -28.22 22.56 -3.02
N ASP A 1004 -29.19 21.89 -3.63
CA ASP A 1004 -29.48 20.47 -3.39
C ASP A 1004 -28.37 19.54 -3.92
N ALA A 1005 -27.63 19.96 -4.96
CA ALA A 1005 -26.51 19.22 -5.54
C ALA A 1005 -25.20 19.38 -4.74
N LEU A 1006 -25.10 20.38 -3.87
CA LEU A 1006 -23.91 20.70 -3.08
C LEU A 1006 -24.08 20.30 -1.61
N GLN A 1007 -22.97 19.98 -0.93
CA GLN A 1007 -22.97 19.82 0.52
C GLN A 1007 -23.03 21.19 1.22
N VAL A 1008 -24.23 21.76 1.35
CA VAL A 1008 -24.44 23.09 1.94
C VAL A 1008 -24.68 23.03 3.45
N VAL A 1009 -23.93 23.83 4.20
CA VAL A 1009 -24.12 24.06 5.64
C VAL A 1009 -25.24 25.07 5.86
N LEU A 1010 -26.25 24.72 6.65
CA LEU A 1010 -27.34 25.64 6.98
C LEU A 1010 -26.98 26.53 8.18
N VAL A 1011 -26.96 27.84 7.96
CA VAL A 1011 -26.91 28.83 9.03
C VAL A 1011 -28.32 28.96 9.59
N ARG A 1012 -28.54 28.35 10.75
CA ARG A 1012 -29.87 28.28 11.38
C ARG A 1012 -30.47 29.65 11.68
N GLU A 1013 -31.78 29.77 11.55
CA GLU A 1013 -32.52 31.03 11.72
C GLU A 1013 -32.20 31.79 13.01
N PRO A 1014 -32.20 31.17 14.22
CA PRO A 1014 -31.91 31.88 15.45
C PRO A 1014 -30.49 32.47 15.54
N ARG A 1015 -29.58 32.02 14.66
CA ARG A 1015 -28.19 32.47 14.62
C ARG A 1015 -28.05 33.73 13.78
N TRP A 1016 -28.58 33.74 12.56
CA TRP A 1016 -28.46 34.90 11.69
C TRP A 1016 -29.46 36.02 12.03
N ARG A 1017 -30.63 35.70 12.59
CA ARG A 1017 -31.58 36.69 13.16
C ARG A 1017 -30.99 37.53 14.29
N ARG A 1018 -29.92 37.10 14.96
CA ARG A 1018 -29.23 37.95 15.96
C ARG A 1018 -28.48 39.12 15.32
N MET A 1019 -28.09 38.97 14.06
CA MET A 1019 -27.37 39.98 13.29
C MET A 1019 -28.35 40.83 12.47
N ASP A 1020 -29.46 40.23 12.04
CA ASP A 1020 -30.53 40.90 11.32
C ASP A 1020 -31.90 40.49 11.88
N PRO A 1021 -32.35 41.11 12.99
CA PRO A 1021 -33.59 40.74 13.68
C PRO A 1021 -34.84 40.76 12.78
N HIS A 1022 -34.90 41.74 11.88
CA HIS A 1022 -36.04 41.97 11.01
C HIS A 1022 -36.01 41.13 9.73
N GLY A 1023 -34.93 40.40 9.44
CA GLY A 1023 -34.87 39.51 8.26
C GLY A 1023 -34.64 40.23 6.94
N ARG A 1024 -34.12 41.46 6.98
CA ARG A 1024 -33.99 42.35 5.81
C ARG A 1024 -33.03 41.80 4.75
N THR A 1025 -32.06 40.98 5.15
CA THR A 1025 -31.08 40.33 4.26
C THR A 1025 -31.74 39.38 3.26
N LEU A 1026 -32.95 38.89 3.53
CA LEU A 1026 -33.71 38.03 2.62
C LEU A 1026 -34.76 38.80 1.80
N HIS A 1027 -34.82 40.13 1.94
CA HIS A 1027 -35.76 40.96 1.20
C HIS A 1027 -35.24 41.29 -0.21
N ASP A 1028 -35.99 40.87 -1.22
CA ASP A 1028 -35.83 41.24 -2.61
C ASP A 1028 -36.93 42.22 -3.05
N VAL A 1029 -36.55 43.20 -3.89
CA VAL A 1029 -37.50 44.16 -4.47
C VAL A 1029 -38.05 43.60 -5.78
N ASP A 1030 -39.32 43.24 -5.81
CA ASP A 1030 -39.96 42.55 -6.93
C ASP A 1030 -41.04 43.40 -7.63
N VAL A 1031 -41.75 44.23 -6.86
CA VAL A 1031 -42.77 45.20 -7.31
C VAL A 1031 -42.50 46.60 -6.75
N GLN A 1032 -43.19 47.63 -7.27
CA GLN A 1032 -42.95 49.02 -6.83
C GLN A 1032 -43.31 49.26 -5.37
N GLU A 1033 -44.29 48.52 -4.84
CA GLU A 1033 -44.72 48.60 -3.44
C GLU A 1033 -43.62 48.21 -2.45
N ASP A 1034 -42.65 47.38 -2.87
CA ASP A 1034 -41.53 46.93 -2.03
C ASP A 1034 -40.52 48.07 -1.72
N LEU A 1035 -40.54 49.16 -2.49
CA LEU A 1035 -39.69 50.34 -2.25
C LEU A 1035 -40.10 51.16 -1.02
N GLY A 1036 -41.30 50.94 -0.47
CA GLY A 1036 -41.86 51.71 0.64
C GLY A 1036 -41.51 51.19 2.04
N ILE A 1037 -40.66 50.17 2.15
CA ILE A 1037 -40.29 49.58 3.44
C ILE A 1037 -39.13 50.40 4.05
N GLU A 1038 -39.47 51.36 4.91
CA GLU A 1038 -38.49 52.11 5.72
C GLU A 1038 -37.67 51.15 6.60
N ALA A 1039 -36.41 51.52 6.89
CA ALA A 1039 -35.45 50.72 7.66
C ALA A 1039 -35.91 50.30 9.08
N ASP A 1040 -37.03 50.85 9.58
CA ASP A 1040 -37.64 50.61 10.89
C ASP A 1040 -39.02 49.90 10.84
N ALA A 1041 -39.51 49.48 9.66
CA ALA A 1041 -40.80 48.78 9.55
C ALA A 1041 -40.67 47.28 9.84
N GLU A 1042 -41.45 46.75 10.80
CA GLU A 1042 -41.61 45.32 11.03
C GLU A 1042 -42.20 44.64 9.78
N ILE A 1043 -41.44 43.70 9.18
CA ILE A 1043 -41.95 42.82 8.11
C ILE A 1043 -42.93 41.83 8.76
N PRO A 1044 -44.21 41.78 8.35
CA PRO A 1044 -45.16 40.80 8.88
C PRO A 1044 -44.72 39.38 8.54
N ALA A 1045 -44.87 38.47 9.51
CA ALA A 1045 -44.40 37.09 9.48
C ALA A 1045 -45.01 36.20 8.39
#